data_AF-A0A3A4QW16-F1
#
_entry.id   AF-A0A3A4QW16-F1
#
_cell.length_a   1.000
_cell.length_b   1.000
_cell.length_c   1.000
_cell.angle_alpha   90.00
_cell.angle_beta   90.00
_cell.angle_gamma   90.00
#
_symmetry.space_group_name_H-M   'P 1'
#
loop_
_entity.id
_entity.type
_entity.pdbx_description
1 polymer ?
#
loop_
_entity_poly.entity_id
_entity_poly.type
_entity_poly.pdbx_seq_one_letter_code
_entity_poly.pdbx_strand_id
1 'polypeptide(L)'
;MIRFLYTFLVFTLVHTSVLYANDLPFELDPANSRWNAEVLSVPGKYIISYLPANKQPGNCNHTVNASASSPAEKTFEVKILAKNSEFGWKEMRIGSEWVSSWYPYAVRFSVQQSLKSSSWTVNGKSFTISGTHKQDIVVELGRMSKQLDELIFKSGDFLNTIQFSNLEIVRPSVKRYFMKTFEVNKTISSSELVISTAPYFILFINGKKVIEKGAGNDFDRTLTRIDCTRFLRKGINTVSVECESMYWKYTIPDIEDIYNFFQLEGIIYYEDGTYYRFFTDSTWKASFATPHNWPNSDISAPQWLNPISKGRVQAVTSGHGQAGPGWYTDPPYYGPIQIKLTDKKYPFFKENEDIWFSVTCHIPEKDASNAVLHYTIKDFSSYTPVYTSEEQLQDWNTGTAGVPFPSAVKLQQGCYLLETSLVINNQLIDKRYDEFVVIGKIHQETAPSISFDNLPLKRVDYIDCSSWFSLRRMLASPSRVLTTEAIGDYTRRIRKPFGSYRETRPNAYSWISYALRVTNPFKPHIIRVMYPDDSERTMGFAIHEKGIFQRLSGIPDNAGILRASSGVYTGGNAKISHSMQKLDILYWPNTKTPTLTIVNNQHNKCAAVSSIEVLELDGDLPALQIPDSNGDSLIGTMSERADYTLPRTFYAGPYRNKFAHNLLNCDFTGFYKGWYTTLRNFIQYMRFTGQNLYIPSLYMYYTRNYPCASQNSADISLEEKKDYFSLLAAMCEANDISLLLGIEFMGTEQTRNELNNNSDTQIRNDGADTLRLVSRAGQQAYSRWGQAGLDPSSPLVRDAFLSIIRECAETYNGFSSIKGFVIYAGGELFPSFGPFRSREFHEMRDSLNWGYGDLTIQKFESDTGIVVPSDKTSPQRFQQRFEFLTAKQKDTWIDWRVDTVSDIISKTHSIIKSYRPDWSTRVVFFIPNWDDINDIGEGKITFRNLLMYAGLNPDRFSDTSDLSFVPIIRQTGSRWIKSYFNDYNSYHHNAMASYNSSDEFSELFPSSKHSSAFIHCGFMTECSLETQQGWMWSSTFFLGYPVPADIYFLESYAKTMAAFSPTTLFLFWTDMMHKVGQEEELSRFTRSFRTLHTGNYKKLYSSQDLYVYANISKKNAVLYVVNTSDSPASLTIHTAARIHNISLSPEPSAGSADKNVYHLHLTPFALQTYTITSENDAPDITFTRNK
;
A
#
# COMPACT_ATOMS: atom_id res chain seq x y z
N MET A 1 0.88 45.83 -42.93
CA MET A 1 1.52 47.08 -42.46
C MET A 1 2.08 46.83 -41.06
N ILE A 2 3.40 47.05 -40.88
CA ILE A 2 4.10 47.39 -39.63
C ILE A 2 3.66 46.68 -38.33
N ARG A 3 4.44 45.65 -37.94
CA ARG A 3 4.84 45.31 -36.56
C ARG A 3 5.88 44.18 -36.51
N PHE A 4 6.49 43.79 -37.63
CA PHE A 4 7.84 44.24 -38.00
C PHE A 4 8.35 45.52 -37.30
N LEU A 5 9.62 45.47 -36.85
CA LEU A 5 10.35 46.44 -36.01
C LEU A 5 9.73 46.59 -34.60
N TYR A 6 10.47 46.34 -33.51
CA TYR A 6 11.56 47.22 -33.10
C TYR A 6 12.73 46.49 -32.36
N THR A 7 13.61 45.83 -33.13
CA THR A 7 14.95 45.49 -32.65
C THR A 7 15.83 46.74 -32.68
N PHE A 8 16.03 47.46 -31.57
CA PHE A 8 16.95 48.62 -31.56
C PHE A 8 17.58 48.91 -30.18
N LEU A 9 18.92 48.72 -30.11
CA LEU A 9 19.89 48.97 -29.01
C LEU A 9 19.65 48.24 -27.66
N VAL A 10 20.59 47.48 -27.05
CA VAL A 10 22.06 47.27 -27.19
C VAL A 10 22.97 48.34 -26.52
N PHE A 11 23.60 47.92 -25.39
CA PHE A 11 24.83 48.43 -24.71
C PHE A 11 24.71 49.81 -24.02
N THR A 12 25.36 50.08 -22.87
CA THR A 12 26.81 50.12 -22.57
C THR A 12 27.17 49.67 -21.12
N LEU A 13 28.21 48.85 -20.87
CA LEU A 13 29.59 49.15 -20.35
C LEU A 13 29.67 49.72 -18.89
N VAL A 14 30.64 49.43 -17.99
CA VAL A 14 32.08 49.03 -18.08
C VAL A 14 32.49 47.98 -17.00
N HIS A 15 33.68 47.36 -17.16
CA HIS A 15 34.51 46.51 -16.25
C HIS A 15 34.79 47.05 -14.81
N THR A 16 35.32 46.28 -13.82
CA THR A 16 36.72 45.75 -13.66
C THR A 16 36.88 44.40 -12.91
N SER A 17 38.14 43.92 -12.79
CA SER A 17 38.55 42.49 -12.70
C SER A 17 39.72 42.24 -11.72
N VAL A 18 40.05 40.95 -11.42
CA VAL A 18 41.37 40.34 -11.06
C VAL A 18 41.14 38.80 -10.96
N LEU A 19 41.64 37.97 -11.90
CA LEU A 19 42.85 37.10 -11.86
C LEU A 19 42.91 36.10 -10.67
N TYR A 20 43.18 34.79 -10.83
CA TYR A 20 44.17 34.12 -11.71
C TYR A 20 43.64 32.87 -12.48
N ALA A 21 44.48 32.32 -13.38
CA ALA A 21 44.28 31.10 -14.19
C ALA A 21 45.44 30.09 -13.91
N ASN A 22 45.50 28.84 -14.42
CA ASN A 22 44.69 28.08 -15.40
C ASN A 22 44.63 26.57 -14.94
N ASP A 23 44.51 25.45 -15.68
CA ASP A 23 44.49 25.09 -17.12
C ASP A 23 43.86 23.68 -17.32
N LEU A 24 43.40 23.34 -18.56
CA LEU A 24 43.22 21.97 -19.12
C LEU A 24 42.45 22.01 -20.49
N PRO A 25 42.87 21.29 -21.54
CA PRO A 25 42.22 21.34 -22.86
C PRO A 25 41.26 20.16 -23.13
N PHE A 26 40.18 20.42 -23.89
CA PHE A 26 39.44 19.43 -24.68
C PHE A 26 38.97 20.06 -25.99
N GLU A 27 39.43 19.52 -27.12
CA GLU A 27 38.89 19.85 -28.45
C GLU A 27 37.66 18.99 -28.75
N LEU A 28 36.65 19.57 -29.41
CA LEU A 28 35.61 18.83 -30.12
C LEU A 28 35.26 19.55 -31.44
N ASP A 29 35.24 18.78 -32.53
CA ASP A 29 35.04 19.22 -33.91
C ASP A 29 33.56 19.56 -34.21
N PRO A 30 33.23 20.77 -34.72
CA PRO A 30 31.86 21.22 -34.95
C PRO A 30 31.24 20.72 -36.28
N ALA A 31 31.00 19.41 -36.38
CA ALA A 31 30.21 18.83 -37.47
C ALA A 31 28.74 19.30 -37.43
N ASN A 32 28.33 20.08 -38.45
CA ASN A 32 27.06 20.82 -38.44
C ASN A 32 25.83 19.96 -38.75
N SER A 33 24.76 20.10 -37.95
CA SER A 33 23.38 20.08 -38.46
C SER A 33 22.59 21.23 -37.81
N ARG A 34 21.99 22.10 -38.63
CA ARG A 34 21.26 23.29 -38.16
C ARG A 34 19.78 22.97 -38.00
N TRP A 35 19.23 23.25 -36.82
CA TRP A 35 17.81 23.15 -36.54
C TRP A 35 17.27 24.54 -36.16
N ASN A 36 16.33 25.04 -36.96
CA ASN A 36 15.69 26.33 -36.70
C ASN A 36 14.57 26.16 -35.67
N ALA A 37 14.43 27.16 -34.79
CA ALA A 37 13.28 27.34 -33.92
C ALA A 37 12.75 28.78 -34.12
N GLU A 38 11.44 28.93 -34.26
CA GLU A 38 10.81 30.26 -34.32
C GLU A 38 10.57 30.80 -32.91
N VAL A 39 10.73 32.12 -32.76
CA VAL A 39 10.46 32.84 -31.51
C VAL A 39 9.22 33.69 -31.72
N LEU A 40 8.09 33.23 -31.20
CA LEU A 40 6.84 33.98 -31.21
C LEU A 40 6.83 35.00 -30.06
N SER A 41 6.74 36.29 -30.40
CA SER A 41 6.56 37.38 -29.45
C SER A 41 5.21 38.07 -29.66
N VAL A 42 4.36 38.08 -28.63
CA VAL A 42 3.08 38.79 -28.62
C VAL A 42 3.20 40.03 -27.72
N PRO A 43 2.60 41.19 -28.06
CA PRO A 43 2.60 42.36 -27.17
C PRO A 43 1.92 42.05 -25.83
N GLY A 44 2.74 41.79 -24.80
CA GLY A 44 2.28 41.28 -23.51
C GLY A 44 3.12 40.10 -22.99
N LYS A 45 4.42 40.35 -22.73
CA LYS A 45 5.28 39.56 -21.82
C LYS A 45 5.47 38.05 -22.03
N TYR A 46 5.69 37.57 -23.26
CA TYR A 46 6.27 36.23 -23.42
C TYR A 46 7.37 36.20 -24.47
N ILE A 47 8.46 35.51 -24.13
CA ILE A 47 9.33 34.86 -25.11
C ILE A 47 9.10 33.37 -24.96
N ILE A 48 8.75 32.72 -26.07
CA ILE A 48 8.60 31.26 -26.18
C ILE A 48 9.85 30.72 -26.89
N SER A 49 10.42 29.64 -26.36
CA SER A 49 11.49 28.87 -26.99
C SER A 49 11.19 27.37 -26.92
N TYR A 50 11.67 26.63 -27.93
CA TYR A 50 11.33 25.22 -28.14
C TYR A 50 12.57 24.33 -28.02
N LEU A 51 12.52 23.35 -27.12
CA LEU A 51 13.52 22.28 -27.05
C LEU A 51 13.13 21.11 -27.97
N PRO A 52 14.08 20.50 -28.72
CA PRO A 52 13.85 19.23 -29.39
C PRO A 52 13.79 18.09 -28.35
N ALA A 53 12.92 17.12 -28.56
CA ALA A 53 12.87 15.90 -27.76
C ALA A 53 13.88 14.84 -28.28
N ASN A 54 14.07 13.78 -27.48
CA ASN A 54 14.67 12.49 -27.87
C ASN A 54 16.21 12.41 -28.00
N LYS A 55 16.98 13.10 -27.15
CA LYS A 55 18.38 12.70 -26.80
C LYS A 55 18.72 13.05 -25.33
N GLN A 56 19.70 12.30 -24.79
CA GLN A 56 20.35 12.53 -23.49
C GLN A 56 20.89 13.98 -23.32
N PRO A 57 21.11 14.44 -22.07
CA PRO A 57 21.58 15.81 -21.80
C PRO A 57 22.86 16.15 -22.57
N GLY A 58 22.71 17.03 -23.55
CA GLY A 58 23.75 17.60 -24.38
C GLY A 58 23.46 19.08 -24.61
N ASN A 59 24.52 19.88 -24.76
CA ASN A 59 24.46 21.34 -24.67
C ASN A 59 23.44 22.00 -25.63
N CYS A 60 22.25 22.32 -25.10
CA CYS A 60 21.27 23.17 -25.75
C CYS A 60 21.71 24.64 -25.67
N ASN A 61 22.60 25.03 -26.59
CA ASN A 61 23.16 26.38 -26.72
C ASN A 61 22.16 27.41 -27.29
N HIS A 62 20.94 27.45 -26.73
CA HIS A 62 19.91 28.43 -27.10
C HIS A 62 20.16 29.75 -26.38
N THR A 63 20.37 30.82 -27.14
CA THR A 63 20.51 32.19 -26.62
C THR A 63 19.15 32.86 -26.60
N VAL A 64 18.55 33.03 -25.42
CA VAL A 64 17.28 33.72 -25.23
C VAL A 64 17.56 35.17 -24.81
N ASN A 65 17.57 36.07 -25.80
CA ASN A 65 17.76 37.51 -25.60
C ASN A 65 16.41 38.22 -25.45
N ALA A 66 16.30 39.12 -24.47
CA ALA A 66 15.11 39.91 -24.22
C ALA A 66 15.41 41.39 -23.95
N SER A 67 14.45 42.27 -24.25
CA SER A 67 14.50 43.69 -23.87
C SER A 67 13.10 44.28 -23.68
N ALA A 68 12.87 44.98 -22.57
CA ALA A 68 11.60 45.66 -22.27
C ALA A 68 11.63 47.15 -22.68
N SER A 69 10.50 47.66 -23.20
CA SER A 69 10.42 49.00 -23.82
C SER A 69 9.61 50.04 -23.04
N SER A 70 9.07 49.71 -21.86
CA SER A 70 8.29 50.65 -21.03
C SER A 70 8.35 50.30 -19.53
N PRO A 71 8.64 51.26 -18.63
CA PRO A 71 8.62 51.05 -17.17
C PRO A 71 7.25 50.74 -16.55
N ALA A 72 6.16 50.78 -17.33
CA ALA A 72 4.80 50.55 -16.81
C ALA A 72 4.55 49.09 -16.36
N GLU A 73 5.39 48.14 -16.79
CA GLU A 73 5.17 46.71 -16.63
C GLU A 73 6.08 46.07 -15.57
N LYS A 74 5.60 45.98 -14.32
CA LYS A 74 6.38 45.58 -13.12
C LYS A 74 6.88 44.13 -13.00
N THR A 75 6.82 43.31 -14.05
CA THR A 75 7.27 41.90 -14.02
C THR A 75 7.71 41.45 -15.41
N PHE A 76 8.66 40.52 -15.48
CA PHE A 76 9.19 40.00 -16.75
C PHE A 76 9.17 38.46 -16.76
N GLU A 77 8.82 37.83 -17.89
CA GLU A 77 8.56 36.39 -17.97
C GLU A 77 9.08 35.75 -19.26
N VAL A 78 9.71 34.57 -19.13
CA VAL A 78 10.21 33.72 -20.23
C VAL A 78 9.63 32.32 -20.06
N LYS A 79 9.10 31.75 -21.15
CA LYS A 79 8.52 30.41 -21.20
C LYS A 79 9.28 29.52 -22.17
N ILE A 80 9.48 28.27 -21.81
CA ILE A 80 10.17 27.27 -22.63
C ILE A 80 9.29 26.03 -22.68
N LEU A 81 8.90 25.65 -23.90
CA LEU A 81 7.87 24.66 -24.20
C LEU A 81 8.48 23.42 -24.85
N ALA A 82 7.82 22.27 -24.65
CA ALA A 82 8.06 21.09 -25.47
C ALA A 82 7.48 21.32 -26.89
N LYS A 83 8.24 20.94 -27.93
CA LYS A 83 7.94 21.27 -29.33
C LYS A 83 6.80 20.41 -29.93
N ASN A 84 5.56 20.59 -29.45
CA ASN A 84 4.31 20.23 -30.16
C ASN A 84 3.00 20.81 -29.53
N SER A 85 3.07 21.63 -28.48
CA SER A 85 1.91 22.00 -27.66
C SER A 85 0.82 22.88 -28.33
N GLU A 86 1.03 23.37 -29.56
CA GLU A 86 0.17 24.39 -30.20
C GLU A 86 -1.22 23.87 -30.62
N PHE A 87 -1.43 22.54 -30.73
CA PHE A 87 -2.72 21.95 -31.12
C PHE A 87 -3.58 21.45 -29.94
N GLY A 88 -3.20 21.73 -28.68
CA GLY A 88 -3.98 21.38 -27.49
C GLY A 88 -3.85 19.93 -27.00
N TRP A 89 -3.14 19.08 -27.75
CA TRP A 89 -2.83 17.70 -27.37
C TRP A 89 -1.52 17.64 -26.57
N LYS A 90 -1.53 16.93 -25.43
CA LYS A 90 -0.41 16.89 -24.46
C LYS A 90 0.69 15.88 -24.84
N GLU A 91 1.02 15.78 -26.12
CA GLU A 91 1.77 14.63 -26.67
C GLU A 91 3.30 14.68 -26.45
N MET A 92 3.88 15.83 -26.06
CA MET A 92 5.26 15.89 -25.56
C MET A 92 5.38 16.84 -24.36
N ARG A 93 6.21 16.45 -23.39
CA ARG A 93 6.54 17.22 -22.19
C ARG A 93 8.04 17.17 -21.93
N ILE A 94 8.54 18.20 -21.27
CA ILE A 94 9.92 18.27 -20.79
C ILE A 94 10.11 17.18 -19.72
N GLY A 95 10.96 16.19 -20.03
CA GLY A 95 11.22 15.05 -19.17
C GLY A 95 10.45 13.76 -19.51
N SER A 96 10.05 13.55 -20.76
CA SER A 96 9.44 12.30 -21.23
C SER A 96 10.25 11.04 -20.86
N GLU A 97 11.57 11.05 -21.12
CA GLU A 97 12.53 9.99 -20.76
C GLU A 97 12.99 10.02 -19.28
N TRP A 98 12.43 10.89 -18.44
CA TRP A 98 12.76 10.85 -17.01
C TRP A 98 12.07 9.66 -16.36
N VAL A 99 12.85 8.57 -16.21
CA VAL A 99 12.60 7.50 -15.25
C VAL A 99 12.05 8.10 -13.95
N SER A 100 10.94 7.55 -13.44
CA SER A 100 10.06 8.11 -12.41
C SER A 100 10.74 8.21 -11.04
N SER A 101 11.67 9.14 -10.92
CA SER A 101 12.71 9.15 -9.90
C SER A 101 12.49 10.21 -8.83
N TRP A 102 12.67 9.84 -7.57
CA TRP A 102 12.55 10.74 -6.40
C TRP A 102 13.70 11.76 -6.26
N TYR A 103 14.64 11.81 -7.21
CA TYR A 103 15.73 12.79 -7.25
C TYR A 103 15.19 14.22 -7.50
N PRO A 104 15.77 15.25 -6.88
CA PRO A 104 15.52 16.63 -7.27
C PRO A 104 16.16 16.88 -8.64
N TYR A 105 15.42 17.56 -9.52
CA TYR A 105 15.97 18.11 -10.75
C TYR A 105 16.39 19.56 -10.50
N ALA A 106 17.42 20.01 -11.18
CA ALA A 106 17.82 21.41 -11.21
C ALA A 106 17.96 21.88 -12.66
N VAL A 107 17.71 23.16 -12.89
CA VAL A 107 17.98 23.79 -14.18
C VAL A 107 19.30 24.55 -14.08
N ARG A 108 20.29 24.12 -14.86
CA ARG A 108 21.58 24.78 -15.08
C ARG A 108 21.44 25.70 -16.28
N PHE A 109 21.97 26.92 -16.18
CA PHE A 109 22.04 27.85 -17.29
C PHE A 109 23.10 28.91 -17.03
N SER A 110 23.73 29.39 -18.08
CA SER A 110 24.49 30.64 -18.02
C SER A 110 23.55 31.82 -18.27
N VAL A 111 23.62 32.86 -17.45
CA VAL A 111 22.80 34.07 -17.60
C VAL A 111 23.65 35.34 -17.58
N GLN A 112 23.24 36.36 -18.34
CA GLN A 112 23.78 37.70 -18.28
C GLN A 112 22.63 38.72 -18.31
N GLN A 113 22.71 39.80 -17.53
CA GLN A 113 21.64 40.78 -17.35
C GLN A 113 22.12 42.24 -17.39
N SER A 114 21.19 43.19 -17.56
CA SER A 114 21.46 44.63 -17.46
C SER A 114 21.56 45.17 -16.03
N LEU A 115 21.04 44.45 -15.01
CA LEU A 115 20.97 44.93 -13.63
C LEU A 115 22.19 44.52 -12.79
N LYS A 116 22.49 45.32 -11.75
CA LYS A 116 23.52 44.97 -10.74
C LYS A 116 23.06 43.89 -9.76
N SER A 117 21.75 43.71 -9.61
CA SER A 117 21.11 42.60 -8.89
C SER A 117 19.68 42.46 -9.42
N SER A 118 19.13 41.25 -9.45
CA SER A 118 17.70 41.03 -9.72
C SER A 118 17.18 39.74 -9.10
N SER A 119 15.91 39.77 -8.72
CA SER A 119 15.18 38.71 -8.03
C SER A 119 14.37 37.91 -9.05
N TRP A 120 14.51 36.59 -9.03
CA TRP A 120 13.87 35.69 -9.98
C TRP A 120 13.20 34.52 -9.30
N THR A 121 12.29 33.90 -10.03
CA THR A 121 11.78 32.55 -9.76
C THR A 121 11.85 31.71 -11.04
N VAL A 122 12.05 30.40 -10.91
CA VAL A 122 11.78 29.44 -11.99
C VAL A 122 10.86 28.33 -11.46
N ASN A 123 9.70 28.15 -12.10
CA ASN A 123 8.60 27.27 -11.63
C ASN A 123 8.31 27.39 -10.11
N GLY A 124 8.38 28.61 -9.56
CA GLY A 124 8.14 28.92 -8.14
C GLY A 124 9.37 28.88 -7.21
N LYS A 125 10.56 28.54 -7.73
CA LYS A 125 11.82 28.47 -6.96
C LYS A 125 12.62 29.75 -7.10
N SER A 126 12.79 30.49 -6.00
CA SER A 126 13.47 31.79 -6.00
C SER A 126 14.99 31.69 -6.15
N PHE A 127 15.58 32.62 -6.89
CA PHE A 127 17.03 32.83 -6.99
C PHE A 127 17.35 34.31 -7.28
N THR A 128 18.62 34.70 -7.11
CA THR A 128 19.09 36.07 -7.36
C THR A 128 20.21 36.04 -8.39
N ILE A 129 20.17 36.93 -9.39
CA ILE A 129 21.25 37.14 -10.36
C ILE A 129 22.02 38.38 -9.91
N SER A 130 23.33 38.27 -9.71
CA SER A 130 24.17 39.35 -9.16
C SER A 130 25.21 39.83 -10.17
N GLY A 131 25.27 41.14 -10.40
CA GLY A 131 26.12 41.75 -11.42
C GLY A 131 25.63 41.56 -12.86
N THR A 132 26.34 42.20 -13.79
CA THR A 132 26.01 42.29 -15.23
C THR A 132 26.91 41.44 -16.14
N HIS A 133 27.78 40.61 -15.55
CA HIS A 133 28.62 39.65 -16.27
C HIS A 133 27.86 38.32 -16.47
N LYS A 134 28.28 37.55 -17.48
CA LYS A 134 27.78 36.18 -17.69
C LYS A 134 28.18 35.31 -16.49
N GLN A 135 27.21 34.66 -15.86
CA GLN A 135 27.39 33.81 -14.68
C GLN A 135 26.61 32.50 -14.84
N ASP A 136 27.17 31.39 -14.38
CA ASP A 136 26.49 30.09 -14.39
C ASP A 136 25.67 29.91 -13.12
N ILE A 137 24.37 29.68 -13.29
CA ILE A 137 23.42 29.46 -12.19
C ILE A 137 22.85 28.05 -12.31
N VAL A 138 22.67 27.40 -11.16
CA VAL A 138 21.93 26.15 -11.01
C VAL A 138 20.80 26.39 -10.02
N VAL A 139 19.55 26.28 -10.46
CA VAL A 139 18.37 26.45 -9.59
C VAL A 139 17.67 25.10 -9.41
N GLU A 140 17.55 24.66 -8.16
CA GLU A 140 16.89 23.39 -7.83
C GLU A 140 15.37 23.51 -7.98
N LEU A 141 14.82 22.86 -9.01
CA LEU A 141 13.38 22.71 -9.24
C LEU A 141 12.75 21.79 -8.18
N GLY A 142 13.54 20.88 -7.62
CA GLY A 142 13.13 19.91 -6.60
C GLY A 142 12.58 18.63 -7.21
N ARG A 143 11.83 17.85 -6.42
CA ARG A 143 11.19 16.61 -6.89
C ARG A 143 10.15 16.93 -7.96
N MET A 144 10.33 16.38 -9.16
CA MET A 144 9.39 16.55 -10.26
C MET A 144 8.75 15.21 -10.60
N SER A 145 7.69 14.86 -9.85
CA SER A 145 6.86 13.66 -10.05
C SER A 145 5.90 13.77 -11.25
N LYS A 146 6.01 14.86 -12.01
CA LYS A 146 5.32 15.10 -13.27
C LYS A 146 6.33 15.68 -14.25
N GLN A 147 6.33 15.13 -15.46
CA GLN A 147 6.92 15.76 -16.64
C GLN A 147 6.38 17.21 -16.76
N LEU A 148 7.19 18.18 -17.13
CA LEU A 148 6.75 19.58 -17.22
C LEU A 148 6.14 19.88 -18.59
N ASP A 149 4.93 20.44 -18.60
CA ASP A 149 4.37 21.05 -19.80
C ASP A 149 5.18 22.30 -20.22
N GLU A 150 5.72 23.06 -19.25
CA GLU A 150 6.59 24.23 -19.48
C GLU A 150 7.61 24.54 -18.36
N LEU A 151 8.72 25.19 -18.72
CA LEU A 151 9.63 25.89 -17.81
C LEU A 151 9.39 27.41 -17.89
N ILE A 152 9.13 28.04 -16.75
CA ILE A 152 8.78 29.46 -16.65
C ILE A 152 9.77 30.18 -15.73
N PHE A 153 10.54 31.12 -16.28
CA PHE A 153 11.36 32.06 -15.50
C PHE A 153 10.61 33.39 -15.35
N LYS A 154 10.42 33.87 -14.12
CA LYS A 154 9.77 35.16 -13.83
C LYS A 154 10.67 36.04 -12.96
N SER A 155 10.91 37.28 -13.37
CA SER A 155 11.57 38.28 -12.51
C SER A 155 10.56 39.11 -11.73
N GLY A 156 10.89 39.41 -10.48
CA GLY A 156 10.23 40.42 -9.66
C GLY A 156 10.75 41.84 -9.91
N ASP A 157 11.83 41.99 -10.67
CA ASP A 157 12.48 43.27 -11.00
C ASP A 157 12.33 43.61 -12.49
N PHE A 158 12.46 44.90 -12.84
CA PHE A 158 12.35 45.37 -14.22
C PHE A 158 13.73 45.40 -14.91
N LEU A 159 13.91 44.62 -15.98
CA LEU A 159 15.18 44.51 -16.70
C LEU A 159 15.15 45.13 -18.09
N ASN A 160 16.23 45.84 -18.47
CA ASN A 160 16.40 46.39 -19.81
C ASN A 160 16.91 45.33 -20.79
N THR A 161 17.81 44.44 -20.36
CA THR A 161 18.18 43.23 -21.10
C THR A 161 18.45 42.03 -20.19
N ILE A 162 18.17 40.84 -20.73
CA ILE A 162 18.66 39.55 -20.20
C ILE A 162 18.96 38.59 -21.35
N GLN A 163 19.98 37.76 -21.15
CA GLN A 163 20.43 36.69 -22.04
C GLN A 163 20.56 35.40 -21.21
N PHE A 164 19.74 34.38 -21.51
CA PHE A 164 19.98 33.00 -21.07
C PHE A 164 20.76 32.23 -22.15
N SER A 165 21.63 31.31 -21.75
CA SER A 165 22.39 30.40 -22.63
C SER A 165 22.77 29.12 -21.87
N ASN A 166 23.26 28.09 -22.58
CA ASN A 166 23.70 26.81 -22.00
C ASN A 166 22.63 26.17 -21.08
N LEU A 167 21.36 26.19 -21.50
CA LEU A 167 20.24 25.73 -20.69
C LEU A 167 20.19 24.19 -20.68
N GLU A 168 20.30 23.60 -19.50
CA GLU A 168 20.36 22.16 -19.28
C GLU A 168 19.52 21.79 -18.05
N ILE A 169 18.74 20.71 -18.11
CA ILE A 169 18.10 20.16 -16.90
C ILE A 169 18.98 19.03 -16.39
N VAL A 170 19.57 19.26 -15.23
CA VAL A 170 20.58 18.39 -14.60
C VAL A 170 20.00 17.70 -13.37
N ARG A 171 20.57 16.55 -13.03
CA ARG A 171 20.49 15.98 -11.68
C ARG A 171 21.71 16.51 -10.90
N PRO A 172 21.55 17.37 -9.88
CA PRO A 172 22.67 17.91 -9.13
C PRO A 172 23.23 16.83 -8.19
N SER A 173 24.28 16.14 -8.65
CA SER A 173 24.97 15.10 -7.91
C SER A 173 26.40 15.47 -7.53
N VAL A 174 26.95 14.75 -6.57
CA VAL A 174 28.36 14.78 -6.19
C VAL A 174 28.85 13.34 -6.10
N LYS A 175 29.93 13.03 -6.82
CA LYS A 175 30.66 11.77 -6.66
C LYS A 175 31.41 11.79 -5.33
N ARG A 176 31.22 10.74 -4.54
CA ARG A 176 32.00 10.42 -3.34
C ARG A 176 32.86 9.22 -3.60
N TYR A 177 34.06 9.26 -3.04
CA TYR A 177 35.07 8.22 -3.13
C TYR A 177 35.38 7.76 -1.72
N PHE A 178 35.29 6.46 -1.45
CA PHE A 178 35.67 5.85 -0.18
C PHE A 178 36.77 4.82 -0.42
N MET A 179 37.71 4.70 0.51
CA MET A 179 38.80 3.74 0.38
C MET A 179 39.32 3.25 1.73
N LYS A 180 39.67 1.96 1.82
CA LYS A 180 40.38 1.38 2.98
C LYS A 180 41.38 0.34 2.51
N THR A 181 42.52 0.33 3.18
CA THR A 181 43.60 -0.64 2.98
C THR A 181 43.70 -1.51 4.23
N PHE A 182 43.85 -2.82 4.06
CA PHE A 182 44.08 -3.77 5.15
C PHE A 182 44.98 -4.92 4.68
N GLU A 183 45.58 -5.65 5.62
CA GLU A 183 46.49 -6.75 5.32
C GLU A 183 45.84 -8.11 5.59
N VAL A 184 46.11 -9.08 4.71
CA VAL A 184 45.58 -10.44 4.77
C VAL A 184 46.75 -11.41 4.85
N ASN A 185 47.07 -11.88 6.05
CA ASN A 185 48.30 -12.65 6.31
C ASN A 185 48.17 -14.17 6.10
N LYS A 186 47.04 -14.64 5.55
CA LYS A 186 46.71 -16.06 5.35
C LYS A 186 46.19 -16.33 3.94
N THR A 187 46.12 -17.60 3.53
CA THR A 187 45.52 -17.99 2.25
C THR A 187 43.99 -17.98 2.37
N ILE A 188 43.31 -17.38 1.40
CA ILE A 188 41.86 -17.16 1.40
C ILE A 188 41.16 -18.39 0.82
N SER A 189 40.22 -18.96 1.56
CA SER A 189 39.32 -20.02 1.07
C SER A 189 38.09 -19.41 0.39
N SER A 190 37.44 -18.42 1.03
CA SER A 190 36.31 -17.69 0.48
C SER A 190 36.22 -16.29 1.10
N SER A 191 35.52 -15.37 0.46
CA SER A 191 35.27 -14.03 1.00
C SER A 191 34.01 -13.43 0.40
N GLU A 192 33.18 -12.85 1.27
CA GLU A 192 31.96 -12.15 0.88
C GLU A 192 31.91 -10.77 1.54
N LEU A 193 31.23 -9.83 0.89
CA LEU A 193 30.88 -8.56 1.49
C LEU A 193 29.46 -8.12 1.13
N VAL A 194 28.94 -7.18 1.91
CA VAL A 194 27.66 -6.54 1.70
C VAL A 194 27.81 -5.02 1.80
N ILE A 195 27.28 -4.29 0.83
CA ILE A 195 27.36 -2.82 0.74
C ILE A 195 25.97 -2.18 0.72
N SER A 196 25.81 -1.08 1.47
CA SER A 196 24.64 -0.20 1.47
C SER A 196 25.11 1.25 1.33
N THR A 197 24.72 1.91 0.24
CA THR A 197 25.15 3.27 -0.11
C THR A 197 24.09 3.96 -0.97
N ALA A 198 24.46 4.99 -1.74
CA ALA A 198 23.57 5.62 -2.72
C ALA A 198 23.20 4.66 -3.87
N PRO A 199 22.10 4.92 -4.62
CA PRO A 199 21.60 4.01 -5.66
C PRO A 199 22.61 3.66 -6.76
N TYR A 200 23.42 4.64 -7.20
CA TYR A 200 24.57 4.38 -8.08
C TYR A 200 25.87 4.23 -7.29
N PHE A 201 26.56 3.10 -7.51
CA PHE A 201 27.91 2.89 -7.01
C PHE A 201 28.73 1.93 -7.89
N ILE A 202 30.06 2.07 -7.81
CA ILE A 202 31.04 1.13 -8.34
C ILE A 202 31.92 0.65 -7.18
N LEU A 203 32.07 -0.66 -7.04
CA LEU A 203 33.01 -1.27 -6.11
C LEU A 203 34.26 -1.75 -6.87
N PHE A 204 35.42 -1.41 -6.33
CA PHE A 204 36.72 -1.93 -6.76
C PHE A 204 37.43 -2.62 -5.60
N ILE A 205 38.13 -3.72 -5.90
CA ILE A 205 39.05 -4.38 -4.98
C ILE A 205 40.36 -4.61 -5.71
N ASN A 206 41.48 -4.20 -5.10
CA ASN A 206 42.82 -4.27 -5.69
C ASN A 206 42.89 -3.70 -7.12
N GLY A 207 42.20 -2.57 -7.33
CA GLY A 207 42.11 -1.87 -8.62
C GLY A 207 41.14 -2.47 -9.64
N LYS A 208 40.65 -3.70 -9.43
CA LYS A 208 39.71 -4.38 -10.33
C LYS A 208 38.28 -3.99 -10.00
N LYS A 209 37.47 -3.63 -11.01
CA LYS A 209 36.02 -3.43 -10.86
C LYS A 209 35.36 -4.77 -10.50
N VAL A 210 34.65 -4.80 -9.38
CA VAL A 210 33.96 -5.98 -8.85
C VAL A 210 32.50 -5.99 -9.29
N ILE A 211 31.82 -4.85 -9.11
CA ILE A 211 30.44 -4.60 -9.56
C ILE A 211 30.25 -3.11 -9.83
N GLU A 212 29.30 -2.80 -10.70
CA GLU A 212 28.74 -1.47 -10.93
C GLU A 212 27.22 -1.58 -10.87
N LYS A 213 26.57 -0.74 -10.07
CA LYS A 213 25.11 -0.71 -9.90
C LYS A 213 24.57 0.58 -10.47
N GLY A 214 23.68 0.48 -11.46
CA GLY A 214 23.09 1.61 -12.17
C GLY A 214 22.15 2.46 -11.30
N ALA A 215 21.94 3.71 -11.70
CA ALA A 215 21.02 4.64 -11.04
C ALA A 215 19.55 4.27 -11.34
N GLY A 216 19.01 3.30 -10.59
CA GLY A 216 17.59 2.94 -10.62
C GLY A 216 16.66 4.05 -10.14
N ASN A 217 15.35 3.81 -10.22
CA ASN A 217 14.32 4.69 -9.64
C ASN A 217 14.34 4.68 -8.11
N ASP A 218 14.99 3.67 -7.55
CA ASP A 218 14.58 3.06 -6.29
C ASP A 218 15.36 3.67 -5.13
N PHE A 219 14.61 4.26 -4.21
CA PHE A 219 15.18 5.00 -3.07
C PHE A 219 15.63 4.09 -1.92
N ASP A 220 15.29 2.80 -1.99
CA ASP A 220 15.59 1.84 -0.94
C ASP A 220 16.97 1.23 -1.11
N ARG A 221 17.72 1.27 0.01
CA ARG A 221 19.14 0.91 0.06
C ARG A 221 19.31 -0.60 0.09
N THR A 222 19.05 -1.21 -1.05
CA THR A 222 19.23 -2.63 -1.32
C THR A 222 20.68 -3.04 -1.07
N LEU A 223 20.92 -3.64 0.11
CA LEU A 223 22.16 -4.33 0.48
C LEU A 223 22.62 -5.18 -0.71
N THR A 224 23.80 -4.89 -1.26
CA THR A 224 24.31 -5.67 -2.40
C THR A 224 25.35 -6.65 -1.87
N ARG A 225 24.98 -7.94 -1.80
CA ARG A 225 25.87 -9.05 -1.42
C ARG A 225 26.76 -9.42 -2.61
N ILE A 226 28.05 -9.62 -2.35
CA ILE A 226 29.09 -9.71 -3.37
C ILE A 226 30.14 -10.74 -2.92
N ASP A 227 30.35 -11.79 -3.71
CA ASP A 227 31.55 -12.64 -3.62
C ASP A 227 32.78 -11.84 -4.05
N CYS A 228 33.71 -11.66 -3.12
CA CYS A 228 34.97 -10.95 -3.32
C CYS A 228 36.20 -11.87 -3.29
N THR A 229 36.02 -13.19 -3.14
CA THR A 229 37.08 -14.21 -3.04
C THR A 229 38.18 -14.03 -4.08
N ARG A 230 37.80 -13.99 -5.38
CA ARG A 230 38.71 -13.89 -6.53
C ARG A 230 39.38 -12.53 -6.73
N PHE A 231 39.04 -11.53 -5.92
CA PHE A 231 39.56 -10.15 -6.03
C PHE A 231 40.53 -9.81 -4.90
N LEU A 232 40.40 -10.46 -3.75
CA LEU A 232 41.33 -10.38 -2.63
C LEU A 232 42.54 -11.30 -2.83
N ARG A 233 43.59 -11.10 -2.03
CA ARG A 233 44.86 -11.86 -2.07
C ARG A 233 45.53 -11.89 -0.70
N LYS A 234 46.54 -12.74 -0.52
CA LYS A 234 47.47 -12.64 0.62
C LYS A 234 48.33 -11.37 0.48
N GLY A 235 48.66 -10.73 1.60
CA GLY A 235 49.33 -9.43 1.69
C GLY A 235 48.36 -8.24 1.71
N ILE A 236 48.81 -7.08 1.24
CA ILE A 236 48.03 -5.84 1.28
C ILE A 236 46.90 -5.84 0.24
N ASN A 237 45.70 -5.51 0.70
CA ASN A 237 44.47 -5.35 -0.08
C ASN A 237 43.91 -3.94 0.07
N THR A 238 43.36 -3.40 -1.03
CA THR A 238 42.63 -2.12 -1.02
C THR A 238 41.21 -2.35 -1.52
N VAL A 239 40.22 -1.83 -0.77
CA VAL A 239 38.81 -1.75 -1.16
C VAL A 239 38.47 -0.29 -1.44
N SER A 240 37.98 0.01 -2.64
CA SER A 240 37.67 1.37 -3.09
C SER A 240 36.23 1.41 -3.61
N VAL A 241 35.43 2.40 -3.21
CA VAL A 241 34.04 2.58 -3.63
C VAL A 241 33.85 3.98 -4.20
N GLU A 242 33.32 4.06 -5.42
CA GLU A 242 32.76 5.28 -5.99
C GLU A 242 31.24 5.23 -5.81
N CYS A 243 30.60 6.28 -5.32
CA CYS A 243 29.14 6.35 -5.25
C CYS A 243 28.61 7.77 -5.43
N GLU A 244 27.41 7.91 -5.98
CA GLU A 244 26.85 9.20 -6.37
C GLU A 244 25.82 9.73 -5.36
N SER A 245 26.19 10.74 -4.59
CA SER A 245 25.29 11.47 -3.69
C SER A 245 24.47 12.53 -4.43
N MET A 246 23.28 12.82 -3.90
CA MET A 246 22.47 13.99 -4.26
C MET A 246 23.02 15.25 -3.56
N TYR A 247 23.13 16.39 -4.25
CA TYR A 247 23.70 17.62 -3.69
C TYR A 247 22.63 18.55 -3.09
N TRP A 248 22.24 18.31 -1.85
CA TRP A 248 21.23 19.10 -1.11
C TRP A 248 21.84 20.27 -0.32
N LYS A 249 22.28 21.34 -0.99
CA LYS A 249 23.07 22.40 -0.32
C LYS A 249 22.27 23.45 0.48
N TYR A 250 20.99 23.68 0.18
CA TYR A 250 20.30 24.89 0.65
C TYR A 250 18.81 24.72 1.02
N THR A 251 18.47 23.98 2.09
CA THR A 251 17.24 24.34 2.86
C THR A 251 17.11 23.78 4.28
N ILE A 252 17.61 22.58 4.61
CA ILE A 252 17.33 21.93 5.92
C ILE A 252 18.59 21.25 6.49
N PRO A 253 19.15 21.73 7.62
CA PRO A 253 20.42 21.23 8.19
C PRO A 253 20.46 19.73 8.49
N ASP A 254 19.34 19.13 8.94
CA ASP A 254 19.30 17.72 9.36
C ASP A 254 19.25 16.70 8.20
N ILE A 255 19.17 17.16 6.94
CA ILE A 255 19.15 16.26 5.77
C ILE A 255 20.55 15.74 5.43
N GLU A 256 21.59 16.57 5.61
CA GLU A 256 22.93 16.33 5.05
C GLU A 256 23.54 15.00 5.53
N ASP A 257 23.22 14.55 6.75
CA ASP A 257 23.66 13.26 7.26
C ASP A 257 23.14 12.09 6.40
N ILE A 258 21.85 12.08 6.06
CA ILE A 258 21.14 10.87 5.59
C ILE A 258 21.71 10.36 4.27
N TYR A 259 21.85 11.23 3.27
CA TYR A 259 22.28 10.85 1.91
C TYR A 259 23.80 10.70 1.78
N ASN A 260 24.57 11.12 2.79
CA ASN A 260 26.03 11.06 2.80
C ASN A 260 26.60 9.82 3.52
N PHE A 261 25.75 8.95 4.09
CA PHE A 261 26.21 7.67 4.62
C PHE A 261 26.73 6.70 3.54
N PHE A 262 27.63 5.83 3.98
CA PHE A 262 28.18 4.67 3.28
C PHE A 262 28.39 3.58 4.34
N GLN A 263 27.91 2.38 4.08
CA GLN A 263 28.09 1.21 4.94
C GLN A 263 28.58 0.03 4.09
N LEU A 264 29.61 -0.64 4.57
CA LEU A 264 30.13 -1.89 4.00
C LEU A 264 30.59 -2.78 5.13
N GLU A 265 30.22 -4.05 5.07
CA GLU A 265 30.74 -5.10 5.94
C GLU A 265 31.22 -6.26 5.07
N GLY A 266 32.34 -6.90 5.40
CA GLY A 266 32.83 -8.07 4.71
C GLY A 266 33.56 -9.03 5.62
N ILE A 267 33.71 -10.26 5.14
CA ILE A 267 34.42 -11.35 5.80
C ILE A 267 35.34 -12.06 4.82
N ILE A 268 36.47 -12.53 5.33
CA ILE A 268 37.42 -13.39 4.65
C ILE A 268 37.54 -14.66 5.48
N TYR A 269 37.25 -15.83 4.91
CA TYR A 269 37.56 -17.14 5.49
C TYR A 269 38.89 -17.63 4.96
N TYR A 270 39.67 -18.30 5.80
CA TYR A 270 41.00 -18.79 5.48
C TYR A 270 41.03 -20.32 5.40
N GLU A 271 41.99 -20.85 4.65
CA GLU A 271 42.19 -22.31 4.50
C GLU A 271 42.49 -23.02 5.85
N ASP A 272 42.95 -22.29 6.87
CA ASP A 272 43.21 -22.82 8.21
C ASP A 272 42.00 -22.74 9.17
N GLY A 273 40.80 -22.49 8.64
CA GLY A 273 39.55 -22.41 9.42
C GLY A 273 39.35 -21.11 10.20
N THR A 274 40.34 -20.19 10.24
CA THR A 274 40.12 -18.85 10.80
C THR A 274 39.41 -17.91 9.82
N TYR A 275 39.00 -16.74 10.30
CA TYR A 275 38.36 -15.69 9.50
C TYR A 275 38.85 -14.29 9.89
N TYR A 276 38.51 -13.29 9.07
CA TYR A 276 38.71 -11.87 9.33
C TYR A 276 37.50 -11.07 8.86
N ARG A 277 36.81 -10.37 9.78
CA ARG A 277 35.65 -9.52 9.51
C ARG A 277 36.09 -8.05 9.51
N PHE A 278 35.66 -7.28 8.52
CA PHE A 278 35.99 -5.86 8.35
C PHE A 278 34.73 -5.03 8.04
N PHE A 279 34.70 -3.78 8.49
CA PHE A 279 33.51 -2.92 8.36
C PHE A 279 33.86 -1.45 8.13
N THR A 280 32.84 -0.66 7.79
CA THR A 280 32.86 0.82 7.77
C THR A 280 33.00 1.40 9.17
N ASP A 281 34.17 2.01 9.39
CA ASP A 281 34.63 2.61 10.63
C ASP A 281 35.42 3.90 10.34
N SER A 282 35.98 4.53 11.37
CA SER A 282 36.78 5.75 11.27
C SER A 282 38.19 5.57 10.67
N THR A 283 38.57 4.36 10.23
CA THR A 283 39.86 4.09 9.57
C THR A 283 39.78 4.12 8.03
N TRP A 284 38.57 4.15 7.47
CA TRP A 284 38.37 4.47 6.06
C TRP A 284 38.82 5.90 5.74
N LYS A 285 39.05 6.17 4.45
CA LYS A 285 39.16 7.53 3.90
C LYS A 285 37.96 7.84 3.02
N ALA A 286 37.64 9.13 2.92
CA ALA A 286 36.60 9.67 2.05
C ALA A 286 37.11 10.88 1.25
N SER A 287 36.60 11.09 0.03
CA SER A 287 36.82 12.31 -0.75
C SER A 287 35.60 12.70 -1.58
N PHE A 288 35.46 14.00 -1.84
CA PHE A 288 34.44 14.60 -2.72
C PHE A 288 35.01 15.03 -4.08
N ALA A 289 36.32 14.88 -4.29
CA ALA A 289 36.98 15.13 -5.56
C ALA A 289 37.56 13.80 -6.09
N THR A 290 37.58 13.61 -7.41
CA THR A 290 38.14 12.42 -8.05
C THR A 290 39.61 12.23 -7.64
N PRO A 291 39.97 11.16 -6.91
CA PRO A 291 41.34 10.98 -6.44
C PRO A 291 42.31 10.71 -7.60
N HIS A 292 43.53 11.23 -7.51
CA HIS A 292 44.57 10.94 -8.50
C HIS A 292 44.83 9.42 -8.62
N ASN A 293 44.96 8.90 -9.85
CA ASN A 293 45.08 7.46 -10.15
C ASN A 293 43.92 6.57 -9.62
N TRP A 294 42.71 7.09 -9.47
CA TRP A 294 41.51 6.29 -9.11
C TRP A 294 41.33 5.08 -10.06
N PRO A 295 41.03 3.87 -9.57
CA PRO A 295 40.74 3.46 -8.18
C PRO A 295 41.97 3.03 -7.35
N ASN A 296 43.18 3.16 -7.89
CA ASN A 296 44.46 2.75 -7.28
C ASN A 296 45.20 3.92 -6.61
N SER A 297 44.46 4.84 -5.99
CA SER A 297 44.99 6.07 -5.43
C SER A 297 45.83 5.84 -4.18
N ASP A 298 46.84 6.69 -3.96
CA ASP A 298 47.53 6.75 -2.67
C ASP A 298 46.57 7.25 -1.58
N ILE A 299 46.42 6.47 -0.50
CA ILE A 299 45.54 6.74 0.64
C ILE A 299 46.06 7.86 1.57
N SER A 300 47.32 8.25 1.41
CA SER A 300 47.97 9.34 2.15
C SER A 300 47.84 10.71 1.50
N ALA A 301 47.39 10.76 0.24
CA ALA A 301 47.26 12.00 -0.53
C ALA A 301 46.25 12.99 0.10
N PRO A 302 46.52 14.31 0.06
CA PRO A 302 45.80 15.30 0.88
C PRO A 302 44.32 15.49 0.54
N GLN A 303 43.81 14.97 -0.59
CA GLN A 303 42.37 14.94 -0.87
C GLN A 303 41.59 13.92 -0.02
N TRP A 304 42.26 13.08 0.77
CA TRP A 304 41.63 12.05 1.61
C TRP A 304 41.33 12.53 3.03
N LEU A 305 40.04 12.72 3.30
CA LEU A 305 39.50 13.09 4.60
C LEU A 305 39.19 11.84 5.45
N ASN A 306 39.21 11.99 6.77
CA ASN A 306 38.69 10.98 7.69
C ASN A 306 37.14 11.12 7.77
N PRO A 307 36.35 10.05 7.55
CA PRO A 307 34.90 10.09 7.67
C PRO A 307 34.47 10.14 9.14
N ILE A 308 33.41 10.90 9.43
CA ILE A 308 32.85 11.01 10.79
C ILE A 308 31.97 9.79 11.08
N SER A 309 32.43 8.89 11.95
CA SER A 309 31.58 7.81 12.47
C SER A 309 30.52 8.38 13.41
N LYS A 310 29.24 8.30 13.01
CA LYS A 310 28.08 8.80 13.80
C LYS A 310 27.63 7.83 14.92
N GLY A 311 28.46 6.85 15.31
CA GLY A 311 28.30 6.00 16.51
C GLY A 311 27.16 4.97 16.52
N ARG A 312 26.02 5.23 15.84
CA ARG A 312 24.77 4.42 15.89
C ARG A 312 24.89 2.93 15.47
N VAL A 313 26.06 2.47 14.99
CA VAL A 313 26.24 1.16 14.32
C VAL A 313 27.00 0.14 15.16
N GLN A 314 27.77 0.53 16.19
CA GLN A 314 28.55 -0.42 17.02
C GLN A 314 27.71 -1.46 17.78
N ALA A 315 26.39 -1.28 17.85
CA ALA A 315 25.45 -2.20 18.51
C ALA A 315 24.53 -2.95 17.51
N VAL A 316 24.95 -3.04 16.23
CA VAL A 316 24.17 -3.65 15.13
C VAL A 316 25.05 -4.54 14.23
N THR A 317 25.95 -5.32 14.82
CA THR A 317 26.43 -6.54 14.16
C THR A 317 25.34 -7.60 14.21
N SER A 318 25.09 -8.27 13.08
CA SER A 318 24.18 -9.40 13.01
C SER A 318 24.52 -10.45 14.05
N GLY A 319 23.51 -11.00 14.71
CA GLY A 319 23.69 -12.02 15.75
C GLY A 319 24.32 -11.56 17.07
N HIS A 320 24.57 -10.26 17.34
CA HIS A 320 25.23 -9.84 18.60
C HIS A 320 24.39 -9.03 19.62
N GLY A 321 23.14 -8.65 19.30
CA GLY A 321 22.09 -8.37 20.29
C GLY A 321 22.17 -7.08 21.13
N GLN A 322 21.21 -6.19 20.90
CA GLN A 322 20.86 -5.00 21.71
C GLN A 322 21.95 -3.95 21.95
N ALA A 323 21.86 -2.83 21.23
CA ALA A 323 21.28 -1.58 21.79
C ALA A 323 21.50 -0.36 20.86
N GLY A 324 20.73 -0.25 19.77
CA GLY A 324 20.77 0.96 18.95
C GLY A 324 19.51 1.18 18.10
N PRO A 325 19.04 2.43 17.92
CA PRO A 325 18.06 2.78 16.89
C PRO A 325 18.76 2.80 15.52
N GLY A 326 19.32 1.64 15.13
CA GLY A 326 20.12 1.43 13.94
C GLY A 326 19.30 1.49 12.66
N TRP A 327 19.82 2.25 11.70
CA TRP A 327 19.16 2.48 10.42
C TRP A 327 19.54 1.35 9.47
N TYR A 328 18.52 0.74 8.86
CA TYR A 328 18.61 -0.43 7.97
C TYR A 328 18.96 -1.80 8.58
N THR A 329 18.54 -2.81 7.82
CA THR A 329 18.90 -4.24 7.68
C THR A 329 19.87 -4.95 8.65
N ASP A 330 19.57 -6.23 8.91
CA ASP A 330 20.44 -7.22 9.55
C ASP A 330 21.33 -7.91 8.48
N PRO A 331 22.66 -7.67 8.43
CA PRO A 331 23.52 -8.23 7.39
C PRO A 331 23.67 -9.76 7.56
N PRO A 332 23.82 -10.56 6.48
CA PRO A 332 23.90 -12.01 6.61
C PRO A 332 24.99 -12.43 7.61
N TYR A 333 24.65 -13.34 8.53
CA TYR A 333 25.57 -13.72 9.59
C TYR A 333 26.68 -14.66 9.10
N TYR A 334 27.92 -14.20 9.21
CA TYR A 334 29.12 -14.94 8.80
C TYR A 334 30.06 -15.29 9.97
N GLY A 335 29.60 -15.23 11.22
CA GLY A 335 30.42 -15.73 12.35
C GLY A 335 30.62 -17.24 12.30
N PRO A 336 31.61 -17.79 13.03
CA PRO A 336 31.78 -19.21 13.28
C PRO A 336 30.49 -20.00 13.51
N ILE A 337 29.51 -19.47 14.26
CA ILE A 337 28.28 -20.18 14.65
C ILE A 337 27.25 -20.18 13.50
N GLN A 338 27.24 -21.23 12.69
CA GLN A 338 26.31 -21.40 11.57
C GLN A 338 25.10 -22.28 11.95
N ILE A 339 24.05 -21.63 12.45
CA ILE A 339 22.76 -22.24 12.74
C ILE A 339 21.90 -22.36 11.48
N LYS A 340 21.32 -23.54 11.27
CA LYS A 340 20.34 -23.88 10.23
C LYS A 340 19.13 -24.59 10.83
N LEU A 341 17.98 -24.45 10.19
CA LEU A 341 16.81 -25.28 10.47
C LEU A 341 16.98 -26.67 9.83
N THR A 342 16.48 -27.69 10.52
CA THR A 342 16.30 -29.04 9.97
C THR A 342 14.87 -29.17 9.47
N ASP A 343 14.67 -29.72 8.27
CA ASP A 343 13.39 -30.08 7.65
C ASP A 343 12.29 -28.99 7.54
N LYS A 344 12.59 -27.72 7.84
CA LYS A 344 11.66 -26.58 7.82
C LYS A 344 12.23 -25.40 7.03
N LYS A 345 11.40 -24.76 6.19
CA LYS A 345 11.74 -23.52 5.44
C LYS A 345 11.86 -22.29 6.36
N TYR A 346 11.03 -22.21 7.39
CA TYR A 346 10.93 -21.09 8.32
C TYR A 346 10.97 -21.57 9.77
N PRO A 347 11.40 -20.74 10.75
CA PRO A 347 11.62 -21.16 12.14
C PRO A 347 10.30 -21.19 12.94
N PHE A 348 9.35 -21.98 12.45
CA PHE A 348 8.01 -22.12 13.00
C PHE A 348 7.82 -23.55 13.54
N PHE A 349 7.54 -23.62 14.84
CA PHE A 349 7.29 -24.86 15.57
C PHE A 349 5.87 -24.82 16.13
N LYS A 350 5.15 -25.95 16.16
CA LYS A 350 3.84 -26.04 16.81
C LYS A 350 4.02 -26.13 18.34
N GLU A 351 3.02 -25.71 19.10
CA GLU A 351 3.04 -25.83 20.56
C GLU A 351 3.23 -27.30 20.98
N ASN A 352 4.24 -27.59 21.82
CA ASN A 352 4.69 -28.94 22.18
C ASN A 352 5.37 -29.76 21.05
N GLU A 353 5.70 -29.17 19.89
CA GLU A 353 6.63 -29.78 18.92
C GLU A 353 8.07 -29.72 19.47
N ASP A 354 8.86 -30.75 19.23
CA ASP A 354 10.30 -30.71 19.55
C ASP A 354 11.00 -29.69 18.63
N ILE A 355 11.80 -28.81 19.23
CA ILE A 355 12.49 -27.71 18.53
C ILE A 355 13.89 -28.18 18.16
N TRP A 356 14.25 -28.16 16.87
CA TRP A 356 15.56 -28.64 16.40
C TRP A 356 16.26 -27.61 15.50
N PHE A 357 17.56 -27.44 15.72
CA PHE A 357 18.45 -26.64 14.89
C PHE A 357 19.79 -27.36 14.73
N SER A 358 20.35 -27.37 13.53
CA SER A 358 21.73 -27.81 13.28
C SER A 358 22.69 -26.64 13.54
N VAL A 359 23.79 -26.86 14.27
CA VAL A 359 24.79 -25.82 14.56
C VAL A 359 26.18 -26.27 14.10
N THR A 360 26.60 -25.74 12.94
CA THR A 360 27.98 -25.86 12.49
C THR A 360 28.82 -24.80 13.17
N CYS A 361 30.02 -25.14 13.64
CA CYS A 361 31.04 -24.19 14.06
C CYS A 361 32.27 -24.24 13.16
N HIS A 362 32.73 -23.07 12.69
CA HIS A 362 33.98 -22.94 11.95
C HIS A 362 35.10 -22.51 12.91
N ILE A 363 35.93 -23.49 13.30
CA ILE A 363 37.00 -23.36 14.31
C ILE A 363 38.28 -23.99 13.75
N PRO A 364 39.48 -23.43 13.98
CA PRO A 364 40.73 -24.09 13.64
C PRO A 364 40.96 -25.35 14.50
N GLU A 365 41.36 -26.45 13.87
CA GLU A 365 41.61 -27.76 14.49
C GLU A 365 42.42 -27.68 15.80
N LYS A 366 43.53 -26.92 15.77
CA LYS A 366 44.44 -26.70 16.91
C LYS A 366 43.81 -26.05 18.15
N ASP A 367 42.68 -25.35 17.99
CA ASP A 367 42.00 -24.58 19.04
C ASP A 367 40.73 -25.30 19.54
N ALA A 368 40.32 -26.41 18.91
CA ALA A 368 39.01 -27.04 19.12
C ALA A 368 38.86 -27.83 20.43
N SER A 369 39.94 -28.32 21.03
CA SER A 369 39.90 -29.29 22.15
C SER A 369 39.27 -28.77 23.46
N ASN A 370 39.17 -27.45 23.61
CA ASN A 370 38.52 -26.78 24.74
C ASN A 370 37.33 -25.91 24.29
N ALA A 371 36.66 -26.27 23.19
CA ALA A 371 35.50 -25.56 22.67
C ALA A 371 34.19 -26.01 23.34
N VAL A 372 33.44 -25.05 23.85
CA VAL A 372 32.13 -25.23 24.47
C VAL A 372 31.12 -24.29 23.80
N LEU A 373 29.97 -24.82 23.43
CA LEU A 373 28.81 -24.04 23.03
C LEU A 373 27.85 -23.91 24.21
N HIS A 374 27.46 -22.68 24.55
CA HIS A 374 26.38 -22.40 25.49
C HIS A 374 25.17 -21.88 24.73
N TYR A 375 24.00 -22.45 25.00
CA TYR A 375 22.73 -22.10 24.39
C TYR A 375 21.78 -21.54 25.44
N THR A 376 21.01 -20.50 25.13
CA THR A 376 19.95 -19.98 26.00
C THR A 376 18.76 -19.51 25.18
N ILE A 377 17.61 -20.14 25.41
CA ILE A 377 16.33 -19.67 24.89
C ILE A 377 15.78 -18.62 25.85
N LYS A 378 15.39 -17.46 25.30
CA LYS A 378 14.72 -16.38 26.05
C LYS A 378 13.36 -16.11 25.42
N ASP A 379 12.34 -15.83 26.23
CA ASP A 379 11.12 -15.20 25.68
C ASP A 379 11.56 -13.85 25.09
N PHE A 380 11.28 -13.61 23.81
CA PHE A 380 11.74 -12.40 23.13
C PHE A 380 11.04 -11.16 23.71
N SER A 381 9.88 -11.30 24.36
CA SER A 381 9.09 -10.20 24.92
C SER A 381 9.74 -9.58 26.16
N SER A 382 10.04 -10.40 27.16
CA SER A 382 10.64 -10.04 28.46
C SER A 382 12.17 -10.12 28.49
N TYR A 383 12.77 -10.88 27.55
CA TYR A 383 14.17 -11.34 27.57
C TYR A 383 14.54 -12.24 28.75
N THR A 384 13.57 -12.77 29.49
CA THR A 384 13.78 -13.77 30.54
C THR A 384 14.25 -15.10 29.92
N PRO A 385 15.35 -15.71 30.41
CA PRO A 385 15.72 -17.08 30.06
C PRO A 385 14.64 -18.07 30.46
N VAL A 386 14.24 -18.92 29.51
CA VAL A 386 13.28 -20.03 29.73
C VAL A 386 13.97 -21.40 29.66
N TYR A 387 15.14 -21.49 29.03
CA TYR A 387 15.98 -22.68 28.98
C TYR A 387 17.45 -22.28 28.74
N THR A 388 18.39 -22.97 29.37
CA THR A 388 19.83 -22.81 29.17
C THR A 388 20.50 -24.19 29.18
N SER A 389 21.49 -24.40 28.33
CA SER A 389 22.26 -25.64 28.21
C SER A 389 23.66 -25.36 27.69
N GLU A 390 24.57 -26.33 27.81
CA GLU A 390 25.91 -26.26 27.22
C GLU A 390 26.37 -27.63 26.72
N GLU A 391 27.26 -27.61 25.73
CA GLU A 391 27.76 -28.79 25.03
C GLU A 391 29.25 -28.60 24.71
N GLN A 392 30.08 -29.57 25.12
CA GLN A 392 31.51 -29.57 24.82
C GLN A 392 31.77 -30.33 23.52
N LEU A 393 32.50 -29.70 22.60
CA LEU A 393 32.79 -30.25 21.27
C LEU A 393 33.94 -31.25 21.36
N GLN A 394 33.69 -32.54 21.12
CA GLN A 394 34.68 -33.62 21.34
C GLN A 394 35.35 -34.16 20.07
N ASP A 395 34.72 -34.11 18.90
CA ASP A 395 35.27 -34.57 17.61
C ASP A 395 34.77 -33.67 16.47
N TRP A 396 35.65 -33.18 15.59
CA TRP A 396 35.25 -32.28 14.50
C TRP A 396 36.18 -32.30 13.26
N ASN A 397 36.08 -33.34 12.43
CA ASN A 397 36.83 -33.42 11.16
C ASN A 397 36.07 -32.92 9.91
N THR A 398 34.73 -32.75 9.96
CA THR A 398 33.93 -32.53 8.73
C THR A 398 32.75 -31.55 8.82
N GLY A 399 32.64 -30.70 9.84
CA GLY A 399 31.86 -29.46 9.72
C GLY A 399 30.44 -29.38 10.30
N THR A 400 29.95 -30.33 11.10
CA THR A 400 28.58 -30.24 11.68
C THR A 400 28.47 -30.87 13.06
N ALA A 401 27.87 -30.15 14.02
CA ALA A 401 27.21 -30.74 15.18
C ALA A 401 25.68 -30.59 15.05
N GLY A 402 24.98 -31.71 15.12
CA GLY A 402 23.52 -31.72 15.25
C GLY A 402 23.15 -31.59 16.72
N VAL A 403 23.03 -30.36 17.22
CA VAL A 403 22.78 -30.06 18.64
C VAL A 403 21.43 -30.65 19.06
N PRO A 404 21.41 -31.65 19.95
CA PRO A 404 20.15 -32.22 20.41
C PRO A 404 19.54 -31.30 21.46
N PHE A 405 18.47 -30.60 21.08
CA PHE A 405 17.55 -30.08 22.08
C PHE A 405 16.90 -31.30 22.77
N PRO A 406 16.96 -31.44 24.10
CA PRO A 406 16.24 -32.50 24.77
C PRO A 406 14.74 -32.30 24.55
N SER A 407 14.02 -33.38 24.22
CA SER A 407 12.58 -33.45 23.93
C SER A 407 11.68 -33.25 25.17
N ALA A 408 12.08 -32.30 26.01
CA ALA A 408 11.48 -31.90 27.28
C ALA A 408 11.19 -30.39 27.36
N VAL A 409 11.77 -29.57 26.47
CA VAL A 409 11.62 -28.09 26.50
C VAL A 409 10.31 -27.67 25.85
N LYS A 410 9.19 -27.90 26.56
CA LYS A 410 7.84 -27.54 26.11
C LYS A 410 7.59 -26.05 26.27
N LEU A 411 7.78 -25.31 25.18
CA LEU A 411 7.46 -23.88 25.09
C LEU A 411 5.98 -23.63 24.79
N GLN A 412 5.49 -22.47 25.24
CA GLN A 412 4.15 -21.96 24.96
C GLN A 412 4.12 -21.13 23.67
N GLN A 413 2.94 -20.73 23.21
CA GLN A 413 2.80 -19.96 21.97
C GLN A 413 3.40 -18.54 22.11
N GLY A 414 4.50 -18.28 21.39
CA GLY A 414 5.33 -17.09 21.60
C GLY A 414 6.44 -16.92 20.56
N CYS A 415 7.07 -15.76 20.55
CA CYS A 415 8.32 -15.53 19.82
C CYS A 415 9.49 -15.60 20.80
N TYR A 416 10.53 -16.35 20.41
CA TYR A 416 11.66 -16.69 21.25
C TYR A 416 12.98 -16.30 20.58
N LEU A 417 13.98 -16.09 21.42
CA LEU A 417 15.35 -15.76 21.04
C LEU A 417 16.27 -16.91 21.42
N LEU A 418 16.89 -17.56 20.44
CA LEU A 418 17.98 -18.50 20.66
C LEU A 418 19.29 -17.71 20.71
N GLU A 419 19.84 -17.52 21.91
CA GLU A 419 21.20 -17.05 22.12
C GLU A 419 22.15 -18.24 22.09
N THR A 420 23.14 -18.23 21.19
CA THR A 420 24.20 -19.27 21.13
C THR A 420 25.56 -18.61 21.27
N SER A 421 26.45 -19.15 22.10
CA SER A 421 27.76 -18.56 22.41
C SER A 421 28.85 -19.62 22.30
N LEU A 422 29.90 -19.35 21.53
CA LEU A 422 31.08 -20.20 21.41
C LEU A 422 32.19 -19.68 22.31
N VAL A 423 32.60 -20.50 23.27
CA VAL A 423 33.70 -20.25 24.20
C VAL A 423 34.82 -21.24 23.90
N ILE A 424 36.06 -20.75 23.80
CA ILE A 424 37.27 -21.58 23.64
C ILE A 424 38.30 -21.11 24.65
N ASN A 425 38.91 -22.02 25.42
CA ASN A 425 39.90 -21.67 26.45
C ASN A 425 39.42 -20.57 27.43
N ASN A 426 38.15 -20.63 27.83
CA ASN A 426 37.43 -19.63 28.64
C ASN A 426 37.30 -18.21 28.01
N GLN A 427 37.65 -18.03 26.74
CA GLN A 427 37.42 -16.80 25.99
C GLN A 427 36.18 -16.94 25.09
N LEU A 428 35.27 -15.97 25.14
CA LEU A 428 34.18 -15.85 24.17
C LEU A 428 34.77 -15.55 22.78
N ILE A 429 34.57 -16.45 21.83
CA ILE A 429 35.03 -16.33 20.44
C ILE A 429 33.95 -15.71 19.58
N ASP A 430 32.71 -16.19 19.74
CA ASP A 430 31.58 -15.81 18.91
C ASP A 430 30.26 -15.88 19.71
N LYS A 431 29.27 -15.11 19.29
CA LYS A 431 27.91 -15.13 19.83
C LYS A 431 26.92 -14.83 18.70
N ARG A 432 25.83 -15.60 18.67
CA ARG A 432 24.75 -15.51 17.71
C ARG A 432 23.39 -15.37 18.42
N TYR A 433 22.44 -14.73 17.75
CA TYR A 433 21.05 -14.61 18.14
C TYR A 433 20.15 -14.93 16.94
N ASP A 434 19.28 -15.92 17.08
CA ASP A 434 18.27 -16.29 16.06
C ASP A 434 16.84 -16.15 16.62
N GLU A 435 15.91 -15.75 15.75
CA GLU A 435 14.48 -15.66 16.05
C GLU A 435 13.76 -16.95 15.66
N PHE A 436 12.87 -17.45 16.53
CA PHE A 436 11.91 -18.49 16.18
C PHE A 436 10.55 -18.27 16.84
N VAL A 437 9.51 -18.90 16.28
CA VAL A 437 8.13 -18.76 16.78
C VAL A 437 7.55 -20.13 17.10
N VAL A 438 6.93 -20.24 18.27
CA VAL A 438 6.08 -21.35 18.67
C VAL A 438 4.63 -20.95 18.45
N ILE A 439 3.91 -21.74 17.67
CA ILE A 439 2.59 -21.42 17.14
C ILE A 439 1.56 -22.34 17.80
N GLY A 440 0.57 -21.73 18.43
CA GLY A 440 -0.52 -22.40 19.12
C GLY A 440 -1.78 -21.52 19.16
N LYS A 441 -2.83 -22.04 19.79
CA LYS A 441 -4.10 -21.33 19.92
C LYS A 441 -3.93 -20.20 20.94
N ILE A 442 -4.25 -18.97 20.54
CA ILE A 442 -4.09 -17.80 21.40
C ILE A 442 -5.12 -17.88 22.52
N HIS A 443 -4.67 -17.81 23.78
CA HIS A 443 -5.58 -17.80 24.90
C HIS A 443 -6.37 -16.47 24.94
N GLN A 444 -7.70 -16.57 25.06
CA GLN A 444 -8.64 -15.47 25.22
C GLN A 444 -9.85 -15.99 26.02
N GLU A 445 -10.32 -15.22 26.99
CA GLU A 445 -11.61 -15.47 27.65
C GLU A 445 -12.76 -15.32 26.65
N THR A 446 -13.85 -16.08 26.80
CA THR A 446 -15.00 -16.04 25.89
C THR A 446 -16.16 -15.25 26.47
N ALA A 447 -16.65 -14.24 25.75
CA ALA A 447 -17.82 -13.45 26.13
C ALA A 447 -19.04 -13.81 25.26
N PRO A 448 -20.26 -13.97 25.83
CA PRO A 448 -21.45 -14.29 25.04
C PRO A 448 -21.84 -13.16 24.07
N SER A 449 -21.52 -11.91 24.40
CA SER A 449 -21.76 -10.72 23.58
C SER A 449 -20.67 -9.69 23.81
N ILE A 450 -20.32 -8.92 22.78
CA ILE A 450 -19.38 -7.81 22.92
C ILE A 450 -20.13 -6.52 23.29
N SER A 451 -19.60 -5.81 24.28
CA SER A 451 -19.76 -4.35 24.40
C SER A 451 -18.52 -3.77 25.06
N PHE A 452 -18.04 -2.62 24.58
CA PHE A 452 -16.88 -1.95 25.16
C PHE A 452 -17.15 -1.47 26.60
N ASP A 453 -18.42 -1.22 26.95
CA ASP A 453 -18.82 -0.79 28.29
C ASP A 453 -18.75 -1.91 29.35
N ASN A 454 -18.61 -3.18 28.93
CA ASN A 454 -18.46 -4.34 29.82
C ASN A 454 -17.00 -4.76 30.02
N LEU A 455 -16.03 -4.08 29.40
CA LEU A 455 -14.61 -4.41 29.51
C LEU A 455 -13.96 -3.80 30.77
N PRO A 456 -12.88 -4.39 31.31
CA PRO A 456 -12.11 -3.83 32.42
C PRO A 456 -11.29 -2.59 31.98
N LEU A 457 -11.96 -1.44 31.89
CA LEU A 457 -11.40 -0.20 31.35
C LEU A 457 -11.02 0.82 32.43
N LYS A 458 -9.84 1.41 32.25
CA LYS A 458 -9.30 2.48 33.10
C LYS A 458 -9.12 3.76 32.29
N ARG A 459 -9.89 4.81 32.60
CA ARG A 459 -9.72 6.12 31.96
C ARG A 459 -8.39 6.76 32.37
N VAL A 460 -7.51 7.00 31.39
CA VAL A 460 -6.18 7.61 31.56
C VAL A 460 -6.11 9.08 31.12
N ASP A 461 -7.05 9.53 30.27
CA ASP A 461 -7.12 10.92 29.81
C ASP A 461 -8.56 11.31 29.41
N TYR A 462 -8.87 12.60 29.43
CA TYR A 462 -10.20 13.16 29.15
C TYR A 462 -10.12 14.57 28.55
N ILE A 463 -10.97 14.87 27.57
CA ILE A 463 -11.10 16.19 26.94
C ILE A 463 -12.59 16.52 26.74
N ASP A 464 -13.11 17.54 27.43
CA ASP A 464 -14.35 18.25 27.03
C ASP A 464 -14.01 19.16 25.85
N CYS A 465 -14.40 18.77 24.64
CA CYS A 465 -14.13 19.48 23.40
C CYS A 465 -14.93 20.79 23.30
N SER A 466 -16.04 20.91 24.02
CA SER A 466 -16.81 22.15 24.13
C SER A 466 -16.11 23.21 25.02
N SER A 467 -15.24 22.78 25.93
CA SER A 467 -14.51 23.65 26.85
C SER A 467 -13.54 24.60 26.14
N TRP A 468 -13.29 25.76 26.76
CA TRP A 468 -12.19 26.65 26.39
C TRP A 468 -10.81 26.08 26.76
N PHE A 469 -10.72 25.25 27.82
CA PHE A 469 -9.45 24.63 28.21
C PHE A 469 -8.90 23.65 27.17
N SER A 470 -9.78 23.05 26.34
CA SER A 470 -9.38 22.12 25.27
C SER A 470 -8.53 22.79 24.19
N LEU A 471 -8.62 24.12 24.01
CA LEU A 471 -7.81 24.85 23.03
C LEU A 471 -6.30 24.71 23.27
N ARG A 472 -5.87 24.48 24.51
CA ARG A 472 -4.46 24.21 24.85
C ARG A 472 -3.95 22.84 24.37
N ARG A 473 -4.84 22.01 23.83
CA ARG A 473 -4.61 20.64 23.36
C ARG A 473 -5.24 20.41 21.99
N MET A 474 -5.53 21.47 21.22
CA MET A 474 -6.31 21.40 19.99
C MET A 474 -5.70 22.28 18.90
N LEU A 475 -5.61 21.75 17.69
CA LEU A 475 -5.38 22.50 16.46
C LEU A 475 -6.59 22.34 15.52
N ALA A 476 -6.89 23.34 14.70
CA ALA A 476 -8.02 23.28 13.77
C ALA A 476 -7.75 24.07 12.48
N SER A 477 -8.37 23.64 11.39
CA SER A 477 -8.18 24.23 10.05
C SER A 477 -9.50 24.32 9.28
N PRO A 478 -9.70 25.35 8.43
CA PRO A 478 -10.85 25.44 7.52
C PRO A 478 -10.62 24.70 6.19
N SER A 479 -9.49 24.01 6.02
CA SER A 479 -9.11 23.28 4.81
C SER A 479 -8.09 22.17 5.09
N ARG A 480 -7.73 21.38 4.06
CA ARG A 480 -6.63 20.39 4.14
C ARG A 480 -5.32 20.98 4.70
N VAL A 481 -4.99 22.22 4.34
CA VAL A 481 -3.76 22.92 4.73
C VAL A 481 -4.08 24.09 5.69
N LEU A 482 -3.27 24.23 6.74
CA LEU A 482 -3.29 25.36 7.68
C LEU A 482 -2.03 26.24 7.51
N THR A 483 -2.24 27.49 7.09
CA THR A 483 -1.20 28.46 6.69
C THR A 483 -1.07 29.70 7.59
N THR A 484 -1.92 29.85 8.61
CA THR A 484 -1.96 31.03 9.50
C THR A 484 -2.26 30.64 10.97
N GLU A 485 -2.07 31.56 11.91
CA GLU A 485 -1.98 31.27 13.35
C GLU A 485 -3.29 31.19 14.14
N ALA A 486 -4.47 31.40 13.52
CA ALA A 486 -5.73 31.64 14.24
C ALA A 486 -6.37 30.40 14.90
N ILE A 487 -5.79 29.92 16.01
CA ILE A 487 -6.38 28.86 16.86
C ILE A 487 -7.67 29.39 17.53
N GLY A 488 -8.82 28.90 17.06
CA GLY A 488 -10.14 29.19 17.63
C GLY A 488 -11.17 29.55 16.56
N ASP A 489 -10.83 30.51 15.70
CA ASP A 489 -11.72 31.09 14.67
C ASP A 489 -12.21 30.07 13.63
N TYR A 490 -11.51 28.94 13.48
CA TYR A 490 -11.90 27.84 12.60
C TYR A 490 -12.86 26.83 13.26
N THR A 491 -13.37 27.13 14.46
CA THR A 491 -14.33 26.27 15.17
C THR A 491 -15.49 27.09 15.76
N ARG A 492 -16.64 26.43 16.00
CA ARG A 492 -17.79 27.02 16.69
C ARG A 492 -18.20 26.15 17.87
N ARG A 493 -18.43 26.75 19.05
CA ARG A 493 -19.10 26.05 20.17
C ARG A 493 -20.61 26.11 19.98
N ILE A 494 -21.28 24.98 20.13
CA ILE A 494 -22.75 24.86 20.13
C ILE A 494 -23.20 24.32 21.50
N ARG A 495 -24.41 24.73 21.92
CA ARG A 495 -25.11 24.20 23.09
C ARG A 495 -26.54 23.84 22.69
N LYS A 496 -26.97 22.62 23.04
CA LYS A 496 -28.30 22.04 22.81
C LYS A 496 -28.80 21.43 24.14
N PRO A 497 -30.08 21.04 24.26
CA PRO A 497 -30.60 20.40 25.48
C PRO A 497 -29.85 19.12 25.87
N PHE A 498 -29.45 18.32 24.88
CA PHE A 498 -28.72 17.05 25.06
C PHE A 498 -27.20 17.20 25.25
N GLY A 499 -26.64 18.43 25.25
CA GLY A 499 -25.21 18.64 25.51
C GLY A 499 -24.58 19.86 24.81
N SER A 500 -23.27 20.02 24.97
CA SER A 500 -22.48 21.06 24.31
C SER A 500 -21.35 20.43 23.50
N TYR A 501 -21.04 20.98 22.34
CA TYR A 501 -20.03 20.43 21.42
C TYR A 501 -19.29 21.52 20.65
N ARG A 502 -18.26 21.13 19.92
CA ARG A 502 -17.50 21.98 19.01
C ARG A 502 -17.65 21.47 17.58
N GLU A 503 -17.88 22.40 16.65
CA GLU A 503 -17.99 22.15 15.21
C GLU A 503 -16.77 22.69 14.45
N THR A 504 -16.46 22.09 13.30
CA THR A 504 -15.57 22.64 12.27
C THR A 504 -16.18 23.88 11.59
N ARG A 505 -15.44 24.53 10.69
CA ARG A 505 -16.04 25.30 9.58
C ARG A 505 -16.82 24.38 8.63
N PRO A 506 -17.76 24.92 7.83
CA PRO A 506 -18.62 24.13 6.94
C PRO A 506 -17.97 23.69 5.62
N ASN A 507 -16.66 23.89 5.46
CA ASN A 507 -15.93 23.54 4.25
C ASN A 507 -15.54 22.05 4.31
N ALA A 508 -15.64 21.32 3.20
CA ALA A 508 -15.07 19.99 3.12
C ALA A 508 -13.56 20.03 3.43
N TYR A 509 -13.06 19.01 4.14
CA TYR A 509 -11.73 18.92 4.71
C TYR A 509 -11.38 20.01 5.74
N SER A 510 -12.36 20.72 6.31
CA SER A 510 -12.16 21.36 7.62
C SER A 510 -11.89 20.28 8.66
N TRP A 511 -10.95 20.51 9.57
CA TRP A 511 -10.55 19.51 10.56
C TRP A 511 -10.25 20.09 11.94
N ILE A 512 -10.35 19.25 12.96
CA ILE A 512 -9.91 19.52 14.34
C ILE A 512 -9.05 18.33 14.78
N SER A 513 -7.86 18.60 15.31
CA SER A 513 -6.95 17.59 15.87
C SER A 513 -6.72 17.84 17.35
N TYR A 514 -6.93 16.81 18.18
CA TYR A 514 -6.77 16.87 19.62
C TYR A 514 -5.54 16.05 20.07
N ALA A 515 -4.70 16.68 20.89
CA ALA A 515 -3.55 16.07 21.53
C ALA A 515 -3.98 15.19 22.71
N LEU A 516 -3.81 13.87 22.60
CA LEU A 516 -4.17 12.88 23.62
C LEU A 516 -2.97 12.54 24.53
N ARG A 517 -3.23 11.82 25.63
CA ARG A 517 -2.21 11.25 26.51
C ARG A 517 -2.45 9.76 26.70
N VAL A 518 -1.37 8.98 26.65
CA VAL A 518 -1.34 7.54 26.91
C VAL A 518 -0.30 7.25 28.00
N THR A 519 -0.70 6.52 29.05
CA THR A 519 0.19 6.20 30.18
C THR A 519 1.11 5.02 29.84
N ASN A 520 0.52 3.91 29.40
CA ASN A 520 1.18 2.63 29.14
C ASN A 520 1.09 2.27 27.64
N PRO A 521 2.03 2.71 26.78
CA PRO A 521 2.05 2.28 25.38
C PRO A 521 2.24 0.76 25.27
N PHE A 522 1.92 0.23 24.09
CA PHE A 522 1.92 -1.18 23.70
C PHE A 522 0.77 -2.04 24.28
N LYS A 523 -0.03 -1.52 25.23
CA LYS A 523 -1.32 -2.11 25.61
C LYS A 523 -2.47 -1.68 24.67
N PRO A 524 -3.50 -2.50 24.45
CA PRO A 524 -4.75 -2.07 23.83
C PRO A 524 -5.41 -0.90 24.59
N HIS A 525 -5.94 0.07 23.84
CA HIS A 525 -6.67 1.23 24.33
C HIS A 525 -7.94 1.44 23.50
N ILE A 526 -8.94 2.12 24.07
CA ILE A 526 -10.13 2.59 23.38
C ILE A 526 -10.16 4.12 23.45
N ILE A 527 -10.31 4.78 22.30
CA ILE A 527 -10.58 6.21 22.22
C ILE A 527 -12.09 6.39 22.04
N ARG A 528 -12.75 6.77 23.14
CA ARG A 528 -14.19 7.00 23.19
C ARG A 528 -14.50 8.41 22.76
N VAL A 529 -15.32 8.58 21.72
CA VAL A 529 -15.70 9.89 21.16
C VAL A 529 -17.21 10.07 21.28
N MET A 530 -17.62 11.16 21.92
CA MET A 530 -19.03 11.56 21.98
C MET A 530 -19.30 12.64 20.92
N TYR A 531 -20.33 12.46 20.09
CA TYR A 531 -20.69 13.38 19.00
C TYR A 531 -22.21 13.61 18.93
N PRO A 532 -22.68 14.75 18.41
CA PRO A 532 -24.11 15.05 18.30
C PRO A 532 -24.71 14.45 17.02
N ASP A 533 -25.71 13.60 17.15
CA ASP A 533 -26.62 13.24 16.05
C ASP A 533 -27.82 14.19 16.08
N ASP A 534 -27.62 15.39 15.56
CA ASP A 534 -28.63 16.47 15.54
C ASP A 534 -28.80 17.15 14.19
N SER A 535 -28.01 16.74 13.20
CA SER A 535 -28.08 17.15 11.80
C SER A 535 -27.39 16.12 10.91
N GLU A 536 -27.65 16.16 9.60
CA GLU A 536 -26.91 15.36 8.62
C GLU A 536 -25.44 15.81 8.55
N ARG A 537 -24.50 14.91 8.87
CA ARG A 537 -23.04 15.12 8.87
C ARG A 537 -22.34 13.89 8.27
N THR A 538 -21.07 14.04 7.84
CA THR A 538 -20.18 12.90 7.56
C THR A 538 -18.80 13.23 8.10
N MET A 539 -18.31 12.40 9.00
CA MET A 539 -17.15 12.67 9.85
C MET A 539 -16.19 11.50 9.79
N GLY A 540 -14.96 11.75 9.35
CA GLY A 540 -13.86 10.79 9.47
C GLY A 540 -13.11 10.99 10.79
N PHE A 541 -12.62 9.90 11.39
CA PHE A 541 -11.80 9.93 12.61
C PHE A 541 -10.52 9.14 12.38
N ALA A 542 -9.38 9.72 12.71
CA ALA A 542 -8.07 9.10 12.52
C ALA A 542 -7.14 9.38 13.69
N ILE A 543 -6.51 8.32 14.22
CA ILE A 543 -5.47 8.43 15.24
C ILE A 543 -4.11 8.48 14.55
N HIS A 544 -3.31 9.50 14.85
CA HIS A 544 -1.95 9.65 14.34
C HIS A 544 -0.93 9.71 15.49
N GLU A 545 0.19 9.01 15.33
CA GLU A 545 1.37 9.12 16.19
C GLU A 545 2.47 9.91 15.48
N LYS A 546 3.33 10.61 16.24
CA LYS A 546 4.49 11.28 15.64
C LYS A 546 5.46 10.24 15.08
N GLY A 547 5.66 10.26 13.77
CA GLY A 547 6.71 9.50 13.10
C GLY A 547 8.10 9.97 13.54
N ILE A 548 9.05 9.04 13.59
CA ILE A 548 10.48 9.32 13.85
C ILE A 548 11.27 9.10 12.55
N PHE A 549 10.61 9.34 11.42
CA PHE A 549 11.19 9.19 10.09
C PHE A 549 11.96 10.44 9.72
N GLN A 550 13.26 10.43 10.01
CA GLN A 550 14.26 11.19 9.27
C GLN A 550 14.31 10.66 7.80
N ARG A 551 13.25 10.93 7.03
CA ARG A 551 13.16 10.93 5.55
C ARG A 551 13.62 9.68 4.78
N LEU A 552 13.14 8.49 5.12
CA LEU A 552 13.38 7.31 4.26
C LEU A 552 12.45 7.26 3.04
N SER A 553 11.13 7.31 3.27
CA SER A 553 10.12 7.23 2.20
C SER A 553 9.73 8.61 1.64
N GLY A 554 10.65 9.59 1.68
CA GLY A 554 10.35 10.99 1.37
C GLY A 554 9.39 11.72 2.33
N ILE A 555 8.90 11.04 3.36
CA ILE A 555 8.07 11.52 4.47
C ILE A 555 8.83 12.56 5.32
N PRO A 556 8.23 13.70 5.71
CA PRO A 556 8.87 14.73 6.56
C PRO A 556 9.22 14.28 7.99
N ASP A 557 10.20 14.92 8.62
CA ASP A 557 10.73 14.59 9.98
C ASP A 557 9.71 14.75 11.13
N ASN A 558 8.57 15.37 10.83
CA ASN A 558 7.45 15.58 11.74
C ASN A 558 6.15 15.08 11.08
N ALA A 559 6.18 13.96 10.35
CA ALA A 559 4.95 13.40 9.78
C ALA A 559 4.11 12.64 10.81
N GLY A 560 2.80 12.77 10.72
CA GLY A 560 1.84 11.95 11.45
C GLY A 560 1.72 10.60 10.77
N ILE A 561 1.95 9.54 11.54
CA ILE A 561 1.77 8.15 11.12
C ILE A 561 0.40 7.72 11.59
N LEU A 562 -0.45 7.38 10.63
CA LEU A 562 -1.80 6.87 10.86
C LEU A 562 -1.74 5.49 11.55
N ARG A 563 -2.58 5.30 12.58
CA ARG A 563 -2.54 4.14 13.49
C ARG A 563 -3.90 3.50 13.80
N ALA A 564 -4.99 4.23 13.61
CA ALA A 564 -6.36 3.71 13.64
C ALA A 564 -7.24 4.65 12.82
N SER A 565 -8.25 4.13 12.15
CA SER A 565 -9.17 4.92 11.33
C SER A 565 -10.60 4.41 11.43
N SER A 566 -11.53 5.34 11.58
CA SER A 566 -12.97 5.11 11.66
C SER A 566 -13.73 6.26 10.99
N GLY A 567 -15.04 6.26 11.12
CA GLY A 567 -15.91 7.29 10.57
C GLY A 567 -17.37 6.99 10.86
N VAL A 568 -18.17 8.05 10.98
CA VAL A 568 -19.63 7.94 11.03
C VAL A 568 -20.28 9.01 10.14
N TYR A 569 -21.45 8.70 9.60
CA TYR A 569 -22.40 9.71 9.12
C TYR A 569 -23.71 9.64 9.90
N THR A 570 -24.34 10.80 10.06
CA THR A 570 -25.58 11.00 10.80
C THR A 570 -26.71 11.40 9.86
N GLY A 571 -27.94 11.03 10.21
CA GLY A 571 -29.15 11.37 9.45
C GLY A 571 -29.20 10.83 8.02
N GLY A 572 -29.94 11.54 7.16
CA GLY A 572 -30.02 11.27 5.73
C GLY A 572 -30.98 10.14 5.37
N ASN A 573 -30.53 8.89 5.50
CA ASN A 573 -31.40 7.69 5.48
C ASN A 573 -31.70 7.23 6.91
N ALA A 574 -30.69 7.30 7.78
CA ALA A 574 -30.88 7.10 9.21
C ALA A 574 -31.77 8.23 9.76
N LYS A 575 -32.65 7.90 10.71
CA LYS A 575 -33.37 8.91 11.50
C LYS A 575 -32.35 9.64 12.40
N ILE A 576 -32.45 10.96 12.48
CA ILE A 576 -31.65 11.78 13.41
C ILE A 576 -32.23 11.57 14.82
N SER A 577 -31.43 11.10 15.77
CA SER A 577 -31.88 10.79 17.14
C SER A 577 -32.05 12.04 18.03
N HIS A 578 -31.47 13.18 17.63
CA HIS A 578 -31.41 14.42 18.41
C HIS A 578 -30.78 14.23 19.81
N SER A 579 -29.74 13.38 19.88
CA SER A 579 -29.02 13.03 21.11
C SER A 579 -27.49 13.09 20.93
N MET A 580 -26.75 12.85 22.02
CA MET A 580 -25.33 12.50 21.92
C MET A 580 -25.18 11.01 21.65
N GLN A 581 -24.33 10.68 20.69
CA GLN A 581 -23.99 9.32 20.27
C GLN A 581 -22.53 9.00 20.57
N LYS A 582 -22.21 7.71 20.68
CA LYS A 582 -20.89 7.15 21.03
C LYS A 582 -20.19 6.58 19.79
N LEU A 583 -18.87 6.72 19.71
CA LEU A 583 -17.98 5.97 18.83
C LEU A 583 -16.75 5.53 19.63
N ASP A 584 -16.52 4.22 19.74
CA ASP A 584 -15.40 3.64 20.48
C ASP A 584 -14.34 3.13 19.49
N ILE A 585 -13.17 3.77 19.44
CA ILE A 585 -12.11 3.43 18.49
C ILE A 585 -11.02 2.61 19.19
N LEU A 586 -10.95 1.31 18.90
CA LEU A 586 -9.90 0.40 19.38
C LEU A 586 -8.54 0.73 18.75
N TYR A 587 -7.47 0.68 19.55
CA TYR A 587 -6.17 1.25 19.18
C TYR A 587 -5.00 0.68 20.00
N TRP A 588 -3.88 0.36 19.33
CA TRP A 588 -2.60 0.01 19.98
C TRP A 588 -1.57 1.15 19.84
N PRO A 589 -1.39 2.00 20.86
CA PRO A 589 -0.38 3.07 20.88
C PRO A 589 1.05 2.55 20.97
N ASN A 590 1.98 3.21 20.26
CA ASN A 590 3.42 3.05 20.45
C ASN A 590 4.07 4.25 21.15
N THR A 591 3.33 5.34 21.36
CA THR A 591 3.77 6.62 21.93
C THR A 591 2.86 7.06 23.09
N LYS A 592 3.34 8.01 23.89
CA LYS A 592 2.56 8.59 24.99
C LYS A 592 1.70 9.80 24.60
N THR A 593 1.83 10.28 23.36
CA THR A 593 1.21 11.52 22.86
C THR A 593 0.70 11.39 21.41
N PRO A 594 -0.32 10.53 21.15
CA PRO A 594 -1.01 10.51 19.87
C PRO A 594 -1.93 11.73 19.69
N THR A 595 -2.42 11.92 18.47
CA THR A 595 -3.50 12.86 18.15
C THR A 595 -4.72 12.12 17.60
N LEU A 596 -5.93 12.52 18.01
CA LEU A 596 -7.15 12.18 17.29
C LEU A 596 -7.50 13.36 16.36
N THR A 597 -7.55 13.11 15.07
CA THR A 597 -7.98 14.09 14.06
C THR A 597 -9.37 13.74 13.54
N ILE A 598 -10.28 14.71 13.58
CA ILE A 598 -11.64 14.65 13.06
C ILE A 598 -11.71 15.50 11.80
N VAL A 599 -12.18 14.93 10.68
CA VAL A 599 -12.30 15.62 9.39
C VAL A 599 -13.77 15.68 8.95
N ASN A 600 -14.17 16.84 8.45
CA ASN A 600 -15.47 17.06 7.83
C ASN A 600 -15.45 16.67 6.34
N ASN A 601 -16.31 15.73 5.93
CA ASN A 601 -16.28 15.15 4.59
C ASN A 601 -17.38 15.70 3.67
N GLN A 602 -18.05 16.78 4.08
CA GLN A 602 -19.17 17.40 3.35
C GLN A 602 -19.00 18.91 3.21
N HIS A 603 -19.30 19.45 2.02
CA HIS A 603 -19.51 20.89 1.84
C HIS A 603 -20.82 21.33 2.50
N ASN A 604 -20.85 22.54 3.04
CA ASN A 604 -22.01 23.18 3.67
C ASN A 604 -22.55 22.46 4.92
N LYS A 605 -21.75 21.57 5.52
CA LYS A 605 -22.01 20.82 6.76
C LYS A 605 -20.75 20.86 7.63
N CYS A 606 -20.85 20.61 8.93
CA CYS A 606 -19.70 20.57 9.83
C CYS A 606 -19.55 19.20 10.51
N ALA A 607 -18.29 18.77 10.72
CA ALA A 607 -18.01 17.73 11.69
C ALA A 607 -18.11 18.30 13.12
N ALA A 608 -18.45 17.45 14.10
CA ALA A 608 -18.73 17.87 15.46
C ALA A 608 -18.25 16.85 16.50
N VAL A 609 -17.76 17.33 17.64
CA VAL A 609 -17.34 16.49 18.78
C VAL A 609 -17.63 17.17 20.11
N SER A 610 -18.14 16.40 21.08
CA SER A 610 -18.53 16.81 22.43
C SER A 610 -17.42 16.55 23.44
N SER A 611 -16.93 15.31 23.49
CA SER A 611 -15.83 14.91 24.37
C SER A 611 -15.05 13.73 23.80
N ILE A 612 -13.83 13.55 24.30
CA ILE A 612 -12.95 12.42 24.01
C ILE A 612 -12.48 11.84 25.36
N GLU A 613 -12.55 10.52 25.52
CA GLU A 613 -11.91 9.79 26.61
C GLU A 613 -10.86 8.83 26.06
N VAL A 614 -9.77 8.64 26.81
CA VAL A 614 -8.77 7.61 26.52
C VAL A 614 -8.86 6.55 27.62
N LEU A 615 -9.16 5.33 27.23
CA LEU A 615 -9.39 4.20 28.12
C LEU A 615 -8.28 3.15 27.89
N GLU A 616 -7.49 2.83 28.90
CA GLU A 616 -6.56 1.69 28.89
C GLU A 616 -7.35 0.42 29.24
N LEU A 617 -7.22 -0.65 28.44
CA LEU A 617 -7.75 -1.97 28.77
C LEU A 617 -6.78 -2.68 29.71
N ASP A 618 -7.30 -3.31 30.77
CA ASP A 618 -6.51 -4.20 31.61
C ASP A 618 -6.71 -5.67 31.19
N GLY A 619 -5.61 -6.34 30.84
CA GLY A 619 -5.65 -7.65 30.18
C GLY A 619 -5.80 -7.58 28.66
N ASP A 620 -6.42 -8.62 28.10
CA ASP A 620 -6.59 -8.87 26.66
C ASP A 620 -8.05 -8.71 26.22
N LEU A 621 -8.28 -8.62 24.91
CA LEU A 621 -9.65 -8.66 24.35
C LEU A 621 -10.26 -10.06 24.49
N PRO A 622 -11.52 -10.20 24.93
CA PRO A 622 -12.21 -11.48 24.90
C PRO A 622 -12.48 -11.94 23.46
N ALA A 623 -12.71 -13.23 23.26
CA ALA A 623 -13.28 -13.76 22.03
C ALA A 623 -14.82 -13.76 22.13
N LEU A 624 -15.52 -13.43 21.03
CA LEU A 624 -16.95 -13.63 20.93
C LEU A 624 -17.26 -15.14 20.96
N GLN A 625 -18.18 -15.54 21.83
CA GLN A 625 -18.72 -16.90 21.83
C GLN A 625 -19.59 -17.12 20.59
N ILE A 626 -19.01 -17.81 19.60
CA ILE A 626 -19.76 -18.36 18.48
C ILE A 626 -20.52 -19.62 18.98
N PRO A 627 -21.79 -19.81 18.58
CA PRO A 627 -22.57 -20.99 18.96
C PRO A 627 -22.03 -22.29 18.31
N ASP A 628 -21.85 -23.34 19.11
CA ASP A 628 -21.49 -24.69 18.62
C ASP A 628 -22.62 -25.28 17.76
N SER A 629 -22.50 -25.05 16.46
CA SER A 629 -23.52 -25.30 15.44
C SER A 629 -23.00 -26.12 14.27
N ASN A 630 -21.68 -26.33 14.18
CA ASN A 630 -20.97 -26.84 13.00
C ASN A 630 -21.19 -25.98 11.72
N GLY A 631 -21.53 -24.69 11.88
CA GLY A 631 -21.64 -23.73 10.78
C GLY A 631 -20.28 -23.38 10.18
N ASP A 632 -20.13 -23.59 8.88
CA ASP A 632 -18.90 -23.40 8.11
C ASP A 632 -18.87 -22.08 7.31
N SER A 633 -19.89 -21.23 7.45
CA SER A 633 -19.93 -19.91 6.80
C SER A 633 -18.76 -19.01 7.21
N LEU A 634 -18.25 -18.27 6.21
CA LEU A 634 -17.01 -17.49 6.30
C LEU A 634 -17.29 -15.98 6.27
N ILE A 635 -16.76 -15.22 7.22
CA ILE A 635 -16.93 -13.77 7.27
C ILE A 635 -15.68 -13.05 7.77
N GLY A 636 -15.27 -12.01 7.04
CA GLY A 636 -14.35 -11.01 7.56
C GLY A 636 -13.64 -10.14 6.51
N THR A 637 -12.68 -9.35 6.99
CA THR A 637 -12.15 -8.18 6.27
C THR A 637 -11.26 -8.51 5.06
N MET A 638 -11.33 -7.67 4.02
CA MET A 638 -10.38 -7.60 2.90
C MET A 638 -9.39 -6.44 3.06
N SER A 639 -8.12 -6.67 2.69
CA SER A 639 -7.09 -5.62 2.67
C SER A 639 -6.16 -5.67 1.45
N GLU A 640 -6.11 -4.56 0.71
CA GLU A 640 -5.34 -4.29 -0.52
C GLU A 640 -3.81 -4.30 -0.29
N ARG A 641 -3.36 -3.91 0.92
CA ARG A 641 -1.93 -3.89 1.32
C ARG A 641 -1.69 -4.52 2.68
N ALA A 642 -1.88 -5.84 2.81
CA ALA A 642 -1.84 -6.55 4.09
C ALA A 642 -0.59 -6.27 4.95
N ASP A 643 0.58 -6.13 4.33
CA ASP A 643 1.85 -5.77 4.96
C ASP A 643 1.86 -4.34 5.55
N TYR A 644 1.05 -3.42 5.02
CA TYR A 644 0.82 -2.09 5.58
C TYR A 644 -0.35 -2.07 6.58
N THR A 645 -1.51 -2.61 6.18
CA THR A 645 -2.79 -2.57 6.93
C THR A 645 -2.64 -3.12 8.34
N LEU A 646 -1.99 -4.29 8.47
CA LEU A 646 -1.87 -5.01 9.73
C LEU A 646 -0.97 -4.28 10.74
N PRO A 647 0.31 -3.97 10.47
CA PRO A 647 1.17 -3.35 11.47
C PRO A 647 0.82 -1.89 11.71
N ARG A 648 0.26 -1.15 10.76
CA ARG A 648 -0.24 0.21 11.06
C ARG A 648 -1.35 0.20 12.10
N THR A 649 -2.19 -0.84 12.14
CA THR A 649 -3.28 -0.96 13.13
C THR A 649 -2.84 -1.68 14.43
N PHE A 650 -2.26 -2.87 14.28
CA PHE A 650 -2.13 -3.86 15.35
C PHE A 650 -0.71 -3.98 15.93
N TYR A 651 0.32 -3.37 15.30
CA TYR A 651 1.69 -3.42 15.83
C TYR A 651 1.80 -2.66 17.15
N ALA A 652 2.37 -3.30 18.18
CA ALA A 652 2.51 -2.74 19.52
C ALA A 652 3.91 -3.03 20.09
N GLY A 653 4.90 -2.18 19.81
CA GLY A 653 6.25 -2.41 20.33
C GLY A 653 7.34 -1.39 19.98
N PRO A 654 8.60 -1.66 20.41
CA PRO A 654 9.71 -0.72 20.27
C PRO A 654 10.24 -0.60 18.83
N TYR A 655 9.94 -1.55 17.94
CA TYR A 655 10.41 -1.60 16.55
C TYR A 655 9.53 -0.81 15.57
N ARG A 656 8.70 0.14 16.03
CA ARG A 656 7.83 0.98 15.18
C ARG A 656 8.54 1.69 14.02
N ASN A 657 9.86 1.91 14.12
CA ASN A 657 10.68 2.51 13.07
C ASN A 657 11.10 1.50 11.97
N LYS A 658 11.02 0.19 12.24
CA LYS A 658 11.22 -0.90 11.27
C LYS A 658 9.90 -1.34 10.62
N PHE A 659 8.80 -1.33 11.38
CA PHE A 659 7.42 -1.51 10.87
C PHE A 659 6.92 -0.23 10.16
N ALA A 660 7.64 0.13 9.12
CA ALA A 660 7.60 1.41 8.43
C ALA A 660 7.48 1.21 6.92
N HIS A 661 6.94 2.21 6.23
CA HIS A 661 6.53 2.17 4.82
C HIS A 661 7.45 1.41 3.85
N ASN A 662 8.79 1.49 3.99
CA ASN A 662 9.74 0.82 3.09
C ASN A 662 10.63 -0.24 3.79
N LEU A 663 10.35 -0.58 5.06
CA LEU A 663 11.17 -1.50 5.87
C LEU A 663 10.39 -2.73 6.38
N LEU A 664 9.11 -2.85 6.00
CA LEU A 664 8.25 -3.98 6.34
C LEU A 664 8.74 -5.29 5.69
N ASN A 665 9.18 -5.21 4.43
CA ASN A 665 9.65 -6.32 3.61
C ASN A 665 11.20 -6.33 3.58
N CYS A 666 11.82 -6.14 4.75
CA CYS A 666 13.27 -6.15 4.96
C CYS A 666 13.64 -7.09 6.11
N ASP A 667 14.69 -7.89 5.95
CA ASP A 667 15.24 -8.68 7.06
C ASP A 667 15.86 -7.78 8.14
N PHE A 668 15.30 -7.85 9.35
CA PHE A 668 15.87 -7.24 10.56
C PHE A 668 15.72 -8.13 11.80
N THR A 669 16.56 -7.90 12.82
CA THR A 669 16.46 -8.57 14.12
C THR A 669 15.23 -8.07 14.89
N GLY A 670 14.31 -8.98 15.21
CA GLY A 670 13.00 -8.65 15.80
C GLY A 670 11.85 -8.59 14.76
N PHE A 671 12.10 -9.03 13.52
CA PHE A 671 11.08 -9.15 12.46
C PHE A 671 9.95 -10.09 12.88
N TYR A 672 10.29 -11.33 13.28
CA TYR A 672 9.29 -12.32 13.69
C TYR A 672 8.68 -11.96 15.03
N LYS A 673 9.41 -11.32 15.96
CA LYS A 673 8.79 -10.76 17.18
C LYS A 673 7.71 -9.74 16.83
N GLY A 674 8.02 -8.77 15.99
CA GLY A 674 7.09 -7.69 15.66
C GLY A 674 5.90 -8.13 14.81
N TRP A 675 6.12 -9.06 13.88
CA TRP A 675 5.03 -9.70 13.15
C TRP A 675 4.18 -10.58 14.07
N TYR A 676 4.76 -11.40 14.94
CA TYR A 676 3.99 -12.19 15.93
C TYR A 676 3.13 -11.30 16.83
N THR A 677 3.65 -10.18 17.35
CA THR A 677 2.84 -9.23 18.14
C THR A 677 1.70 -8.63 17.32
N THR A 678 1.95 -8.23 16.07
CA THR A 678 0.93 -7.69 15.15
C THR A 678 -0.17 -8.72 14.88
N LEU A 679 0.23 -9.94 14.56
CA LEU A 679 -0.65 -11.04 14.18
C LEU A 679 -1.44 -11.58 15.37
N ARG A 680 -0.84 -11.61 16.58
CA ARG A 680 -1.55 -11.89 17.84
C ARG A 680 -2.69 -10.89 18.05
N ASN A 681 -2.38 -9.60 18.05
CA ASN A 681 -3.35 -8.53 18.27
C ASN A 681 -4.46 -8.55 17.19
N PHE A 682 -4.10 -8.82 15.93
CA PHE A 682 -5.06 -8.98 14.84
C PHE A 682 -5.98 -10.19 15.02
N ILE A 683 -5.45 -11.38 15.33
CA ILE A 683 -6.25 -12.59 15.56
C ILE A 683 -7.17 -12.42 16.78
N GLN A 684 -6.69 -11.75 17.83
CA GLN A 684 -7.52 -11.39 18.99
C GLN A 684 -8.68 -10.47 18.61
N TYR A 685 -8.45 -9.48 17.73
CA TYR A 685 -9.49 -8.61 17.18
C TYR A 685 -10.49 -9.36 16.27
N MET A 686 -10.01 -10.26 15.41
CA MET A 686 -10.87 -11.11 14.57
C MET A 686 -11.79 -11.96 15.44
N ARG A 687 -11.24 -12.61 16.49
CA ARG A 687 -12.03 -13.40 17.44
C ARG A 687 -12.93 -12.56 18.35
N PHE A 688 -12.53 -11.34 18.73
CA PHE A 688 -13.38 -10.37 19.43
C PHE A 688 -14.60 -9.99 18.58
N THR A 689 -14.42 -9.75 17.28
CA THR A 689 -15.52 -9.45 16.34
C THR A 689 -16.26 -10.69 15.80
N GLY A 690 -15.79 -11.90 16.12
CA GLY A 690 -16.32 -13.18 15.66
C GLY A 690 -15.94 -13.60 14.22
N GLN A 691 -15.12 -12.80 13.54
CA GLN A 691 -14.69 -13.04 12.16
C GLN A 691 -13.80 -14.30 12.07
N ASN A 692 -13.95 -15.05 10.97
CA ASN A 692 -13.22 -16.30 10.70
C ASN A 692 -12.62 -16.37 9.29
N LEU A 693 -12.66 -15.28 8.52
CA LEU A 693 -12.02 -15.15 7.21
C LEU A 693 -11.21 -13.85 7.16
N TYR A 694 -9.99 -13.90 6.63
CA TYR A 694 -9.23 -12.73 6.23
C TYR A 694 -8.81 -12.85 4.76
N ILE A 695 -8.89 -11.74 4.03
CA ILE A 695 -8.58 -11.66 2.59
C ILE A 695 -7.43 -10.67 2.37
N PRO A 696 -6.19 -11.09 2.63
CA PRO A 696 -5.00 -10.32 2.31
C PRO A 696 -4.73 -10.38 0.81
N SER A 697 -4.68 -9.22 0.15
CA SER A 697 -4.10 -9.11 -1.18
C SER A 697 -2.58 -9.30 -1.10
N LEU A 698 -2.09 -10.33 -1.79
CA LEU A 698 -0.66 -10.66 -1.89
C LEU A 698 0.01 -9.90 -3.03
N TYR A 699 -0.73 -9.68 -4.12
CA TYR A 699 -0.24 -8.95 -5.27
C TYR A 699 -1.15 -7.76 -5.55
N MET A 700 -0.56 -6.57 -5.61
CA MET A 700 -1.28 -5.32 -5.78
C MET A 700 -0.63 -4.49 -6.90
N TYR A 701 -1.37 -4.33 -8.00
CA TYR A 701 -1.01 -3.62 -9.22
C TYR A 701 0.26 -4.18 -9.89
N TYR A 702 1.44 -3.84 -9.37
CA TYR A 702 2.79 -4.29 -9.76
C TYR A 702 3.70 -4.63 -8.56
N THR A 703 3.20 -4.34 -7.35
CA THR A 703 3.92 -4.40 -6.07
C THR A 703 3.56 -5.67 -5.29
N ARG A 704 4.52 -6.18 -4.51
CA ARG A 704 4.37 -7.45 -3.78
C ARG A 704 4.18 -7.25 -2.28
N ASN A 705 3.30 -8.04 -1.70
CA ASN A 705 3.10 -8.14 -0.25
C ASN A 705 3.57 -9.53 0.26
N TYR A 706 4.51 -10.19 -0.45
CA TYR A 706 5.10 -11.49 -0.11
C TYR A 706 6.47 -11.70 -0.76
N PRO A 707 7.29 -12.67 -0.28
CA PRO A 707 8.57 -13.02 -0.91
C PRO A 707 8.36 -13.63 -2.31
N CYS A 708 8.75 -12.90 -3.36
CA CYS A 708 8.50 -13.28 -4.77
C CYS A 708 9.78 -13.31 -5.63
N ALA A 709 9.71 -13.89 -6.84
CA ALA A 709 10.75 -13.82 -7.85
C ALA A 709 10.93 -12.39 -8.40
N SER A 710 12.17 -11.95 -8.62
CA SER A 710 12.48 -10.55 -8.97
C SER A 710 11.89 -10.05 -10.29
N GLN A 711 11.65 -10.94 -11.26
CA GLN A 711 10.98 -10.60 -12.53
C GLN A 711 9.46 -10.32 -12.37
N ASN A 712 8.88 -10.81 -11.28
CA ASN A 712 7.43 -10.79 -11.04
C ASN A 712 6.95 -9.55 -10.26
N SER A 713 7.84 -8.67 -9.78
CA SER A 713 7.46 -7.43 -9.07
C SER A 713 8.34 -6.25 -9.46
N ALA A 714 7.77 -5.04 -9.40
CA ALA A 714 8.50 -3.79 -9.60
C ALA A 714 9.31 -3.35 -8.36
N ASP A 715 9.09 -3.98 -7.19
CA ASP A 715 9.81 -3.67 -5.95
C ASP A 715 11.08 -4.52 -5.80
N ILE A 716 12.19 -3.88 -5.44
CA ILE A 716 13.45 -4.58 -5.17
C ILE A 716 13.61 -4.84 -3.66
N SER A 717 13.27 -6.05 -3.21
CA SER A 717 13.83 -6.60 -1.96
C SER A 717 14.47 -7.99 -2.17
N LEU A 718 15.62 -8.14 -1.52
CA LEU A 718 16.63 -9.18 -1.74
C LEU A 718 16.19 -10.53 -1.22
N GLU A 719 16.43 -11.61 -1.98
CA GLU A 719 16.44 -13.04 -1.57
C GLU A 719 15.96 -13.30 -0.13
N GLU A 720 14.66 -13.10 0.12
CA GLU A 720 14.16 -12.88 1.48
C GLU A 720 14.16 -14.17 2.30
N LYS A 721 14.79 -14.16 3.48
CA LYS A 721 14.85 -15.35 4.35
C LYS A 721 13.66 -15.46 5.29
N LYS A 722 13.00 -14.34 5.61
CA LYS A 722 11.82 -14.30 6.48
C LYS A 722 10.56 -14.01 5.67
N ASP A 723 9.47 -14.61 6.10
CA ASP A 723 8.15 -14.52 5.46
C ASP A 723 7.10 -14.27 6.55
N TYR A 724 6.48 -13.09 6.54
CA TYR A 724 5.41 -12.76 7.49
C TYR A 724 4.08 -13.42 7.12
N PHE A 725 3.88 -13.74 5.85
CA PHE A 725 2.65 -14.34 5.35
C PHE A 725 2.55 -15.81 5.74
N SER A 726 3.64 -16.56 5.61
CA SER A 726 3.72 -17.92 6.15
C SER A 726 3.49 -17.96 7.68
N LEU A 727 3.93 -16.93 8.41
CA LEU A 727 3.64 -16.80 9.85
C LEU A 727 2.13 -16.53 10.08
N LEU A 728 1.53 -15.60 9.34
CA LEU A 728 0.08 -15.35 9.36
C LEU A 728 -0.72 -16.63 9.05
N ALA A 729 -0.37 -17.36 7.99
CA ALA A 729 -1.05 -18.59 7.59
C ALA A 729 -0.99 -19.68 8.67
N ALA A 730 0.17 -19.89 9.29
CA ALA A 730 0.33 -20.84 10.39
C ALA A 730 -0.38 -20.38 11.69
N MET A 731 -0.35 -19.10 12.03
CA MET A 731 -1.08 -18.57 13.19
C MET A 731 -2.60 -18.63 13.00
N CYS A 732 -3.10 -18.39 11.79
CA CYS A 732 -4.51 -18.56 11.44
C CYS A 732 -4.96 -20.03 11.51
N GLU A 733 -4.11 -20.98 11.06
CA GLU A 733 -4.36 -22.42 11.19
C GLU A 733 -4.56 -22.84 12.66
N ALA A 734 -3.69 -22.37 13.56
CA ALA A 734 -3.79 -22.67 14.99
C ALA A 734 -4.94 -21.94 15.72
N ASN A 735 -5.69 -21.05 15.04
CA ASN A 735 -6.72 -20.19 15.63
C ASN A 735 -8.07 -20.24 14.87
N ASP A 736 -8.29 -21.27 14.06
CA ASP A 736 -9.54 -21.54 13.33
C ASP A 736 -9.97 -20.42 12.34
N ILE A 737 -9.00 -19.66 11.82
CA ILE A 737 -9.23 -18.58 10.84
C ILE A 737 -8.83 -19.06 9.45
N SER A 738 -9.72 -18.84 8.48
CA SER A 738 -9.49 -19.12 7.06
C SER A 738 -8.86 -17.93 6.35
N LEU A 739 -8.08 -18.21 5.30
CA LEU A 739 -7.48 -17.23 4.41
C LEU A 739 -7.93 -17.45 2.96
N LEU A 740 -8.11 -16.37 2.21
CA LEU A 740 -8.20 -16.39 0.75
C LEU A 740 -7.19 -15.40 0.16
N LEU A 741 -6.37 -15.84 -0.79
CA LEU A 741 -5.25 -15.06 -1.31
C LEU A 741 -5.72 -14.05 -2.37
N GLY A 742 -5.67 -12.75 -2.07
CA GLY A 742 -6.12 -11.70 -2.99
C GLY A 742 -5.07 -11.36 -4.06
N ILE A 743 -5.53 -11.19 -5.32
CA ILE A 743 -4.70 -10.86 -6.48
C ILE A 743 -5.36 -9.72 -7.27
N GLU A 744 -4.79 -8.52 -7.16
CA GLU A 744 -5.24 -7.29 -7.81
C GLU A 744 -4.25 -6.89 -8.91
N PHE A 745 -4.21 -7.66 -10.00
CA PHE A 745 -3.16 -7.54 -11.01
C PHE A 745 -3.40 -6.38 -12.00
N MET A 746 -2.39 -5.52 -12.17
CA MET A 746 -2.30 -4.54 -13.26
C MET A 746 -1.10 -4.77 -14.18
N GLY A 747 -0.08 -5.52 -13.74
CA GLY A 747 1.05 -5.99 -14.55
C GLY A 747 2.21 -6.49 -13.68
N THR A 748 3.26 -7.03 -14.32
CA THR A 748 4.58 -7.28 -13.69
C THR A 748 5.61 -6.26 -14.17
N GLU A 749 6.81 -6.26 -13.57
CA GLU A 749 7.92 -5.39 -13.98
C GLU A 749 8.31 -5.58 -15.45
N GLN A 750 8.27 -6.82 -15.95
CA GLN A 750 8.48 -7.10 -17.37
C GLN A 750 7.46 -6.34 -18.23
N THR A 751 6.16 -6.50 -17.96
CA THR A 751 5.11 -5.81 -18.70
C THR A 751 5.22 -4.29 -18.56
N ARG A 752 5.59 -3.77 -17.37
CA ARG A 752 5.76 -2.34 -17.10
C ARG A 752 6.84 -1.71 -17.98
N ASN A 753 7.94 -2.41 -18.21
CA ASN A 753 9.02 -1.91 -19.06
C ASN A 753 8.63 -1.94 -20.55
N GLU A 754 7.95 -2.98 -21.01
CA GLU A 754 7.46 -3.07 -22.39
C GLU A 754 6.35 -2.04 -22.69
N LEU A 755 5.51 -1.72 -21.70
CA LEU A 755 4.42 -0.72 -21.75
C LEU A 755 4.84 0.74 -21.99
N ASN A 756 6.13 1.06 -21.92
CA ASN A 756 6.66 2.42 -22.01
C ASN A 756 7.31 2.75 -23.37
N ASN A 757 7.37 1.80 -24.30
CA ASN A 757 8.16 1.93 -25.52
C ASN A 757 7.52 2.76 -26.65
N ASN A 758 6.19 2.83 -26.73
CA ASN A 758 5.45 3.42 -27.87
C ASN A 758 4.39 4.44 -27.44
N SER A 759 4.41 5.60 -28.10
CA SER A 759 3.38 6.65 -27.96
C SER A 759 2.16 6.40 -28.83
N ASP A 760 0.99 6.95 -28.46
CA ASP A 760 -0.24 6.88 -29.25
C ASP A 760 -0.06 7.32 -30.71
N THR A 761 0.83 8.30 -30.96
CA THR A 761 1.19 8.76 -32.31
C THR A 761 1.85 7.64 -33.13
N GLN A 762 2.75 6.85 -32.53
CA GLN A 762 3.41 5.70 -33.18
C GLN A 762 2.45 4.52 -33.37
N ILE A 763 1.60 4.23 -32.39
CA ILE A 763 0.53 3.23 -32.54
C ILE A 763 -0.38 3.62 -33.71
N ARG A 764 -0.79 4.89 -33.78
CA ARG A 764 -1.75 5.38 -34.77
C ARG A 764 -1.17 5.46 -36.18
N ASN A 765 0.00 6.07 -36.35
CA ASN A 765 0.55 6.43 -37.66
C ASN A 765 1.61 5.44 -38.17
N ASP A 766 2.44 4.90 -37.29
CA ASP A 766 3.62 4.11 -37.67
C ASP A 766 3.38 2.59 -37.59
N GLY A 767 2.21 2.17 -37.09
CA GLY A 767 1.82 0.77 -36.97
C GLY A 767 2.51 0.02 -35.82
N ALA A 768 2.99 0.75 -34.80
CA ALA A 768 3.68 0.15 -33.66
C ALA A 768 2.73 -0.63 -32.73
N ASP A 769 3.24 -1.71 -32.13
CA ASP A 769 2.49 -2.57 -31.19
C ASP A 769 2.46 -2.03 -29.75
N THR A 770 1.53 -2.56 -28.96
CA THR A 770 1.40 -2.28 -27.52
C THR A 770 0.78 -3.44 -26.75
N LEU A 771 1.07 -3.53 -25.45
CA LEU A 771 0.41 -4.45 -24.51
C LEU A 771 -0.90 -3.87 -23.94
N ARG A 772 -1.27 -2.63 -24.31
CA ARG A 772 -2.48 -1.93 -23.85
C ARG A 772 -3.65 -2.18 -24.79
N LEU A 773 -4.86 -2.24 -24.24
CA LEU A 773 -6.09 -2.08 -25.02
C LEU A 773 -6.07 -0.74 -25.76
N VAL A 774 -6.31 -0.77 -27.07
CA VAL A 774 -6.41 0.43 -27.91
C VAL A 774 -7.89 0.76 -28.17
N SER A 775 -8.23 2.05 -28.10
CA SER A 775 -9.57 2.55 -28.35
C SER A 775 -9.92 2.59 -29.84
N ARG A 776 -11.21 2.74 -30.14
CA ARG A 776 -11.73 3.04 -31.49
C ARG A 776 -11.14 4.29 -32.15
N ALA A 777 -10.55 5.20 -31.37
CA ALA A 777 -9.87 6.41 -31.84
C ALA A 777 -8.35 6.23 -32.01
N GLY A 778 -7.80 5.03 -31.80
CA GLY A 778 -6.36 4.80 -31.81
C GLY A 778 -5.66 5.53 -30.66
N GLN A 779 -6.22 5.43 -29.45
CA GLN A 779 -5.59 5.89 -28.20
C GLN A 779 -5.32 4.68 -27.30
N GLN A 780 -4.21 4.65 -26.57
CA GLN A 780 -3.93 3.56 -25.62
C GLN A 780 -4.69 3.74 -24.30
N ALA A 781 -4.97 2.64 -23.61
CA ALA A 781 -5.54 2.68 -22.28
C ALA A 781 -4.52 3.25 -21.26
N TYR A 782 -4.93 4.29 -20.54
CA TYR A 782 -4.18 4.89 -19.44
C TYR A 782 -5.12 5.14 -18.26
N SER A 783 -4.67 4.87 -17.04
CA SER A 783 -5.32 5.38 -15.83
C SER A 783 -4.61 6.63 -15.29
N ARG A 784 -5.15 7.18 -14.21
CA ARG A 784 -4.50 8.27 -13.43
C ARG A 784 -3.10 7.89 -12.92
N TRP A 785 -2.82 6.59 -12.80
CA TRP A 785 -1.52 6.03 -12.43
C TRP A 785 -0.65 5.64 -13.64
N GLY A 786 -1.15 5.84 -14.88
CA GLY A 786 -0.45 5.58 -16.13
C GLY A 786 -0.43 4.12 -16.60
N GLN A 787 -1.03 3.20 -15.84
CA GLN A 787 -0.63 1.78 -15.83
C GLN A 787 -1.77 0.77 -16.06
N ALA A 788 -3.02 1.20 -16.24
CA ALA A 788 -4.16 0.30 -16.44
C ALA A 788 -4.37 -0.15 -17.88
N GLY A 789 -5.18 -1.20 -18.05
CA GLY A 789 -5.76 -1.59 -19.34
C GLY A 789 -4.89 -2.49 -20.21
N LEU A 790 -4.20 -3.46 -19.61
CA LEU A 790 -3.53 -4.54 -20.35
C LEU A 790 -4.52 -5.34 -21.22
N ASP A 791 -4.09 -5.76 -22.40
CA ASP A 791 -4.90 -6.53 -23.36
C ASP A 791 -4.99 -8.03 -22.97
N PRO A 792 -6.19 -8.58 -22.68
CA PRO A 792 -6.38 -10.01 -22.38
C PRO A 792 -6.04 -10.97 -23.52
N SER A 793 -5.89 -10.49 -24.76
CA SER A 793 -5.45 -11.32 -25.89
C SER A 793 -3.93 -11.54 -25.93
N SER A 794 -3.14 -10.69 -25.26
CA SER A 794 -1.67 -10.74 -25.27
C SER A 794 -1.13 -11.97 -24.52
N PRO A 795 -0.35 -12.86 -25.16
CA PRO A 795 0.24 -14.02 -24.49
C PRO A 795 1.12 -13.65 -23.31
N LEU A 796 1.98 -12.62 -23.48
CA LEU A 796 2.90 -12.17 -22.43
C LEU A 796 2.16 -11.69 -21.17
N VAL A 797 1.13 -10.87 -21.35
CA VAL A 797 0.29 -10.37 -20.24
C VAL A 797 -0.35 -11.54 -19.49
N ARG A 798 -0.89 -12.52 -20.23
CA ARG A 798 -1.53 -13.70 -19.66
C ARG A 798 -0.53 -14.57 -18.88
N ASP A 799 0.66 -14.82 -19.44
CA ASP A 799 1.67 -15.63 -18.78
C ASP A 799 2.27 -14.93 -17.55
N ALA A 800 2.43 -13.61 -17.59
CA ALA A 800 2.84 -12.78 -16.46
C ALA A 800 1.77 -12.71 -15.35
N PHE A 801 0.48 -12.81 -15.67
CA PHE A 801 -0.57 -12.98 -14.66
C PHE A 801 -0.54 -14.39 -14.06
N LEU A 802 -0.46 -15.42 -14.91
CA LEU A 802 -0.47 -16.82 -14.47
C LEU A 802 0.83 -17.23 -13.76
N SER A 803 1.95 -16.51 -13.88
CA SER A 803 3.16 -16.75 -13.07
C SER A 803 2.89 -16.46 -11.59
N ILE A 804 2.28 -15.31 -11.28
CA ILE A 804 1.90 -14.91 -9.91
C ILE A 804 0.99 -15.96 -9.25
N ILE A 805 0.00 -16.48 -9.99
CA ILE A 805 -0.91 -17.51 -9.48
C ILE A 805 -0.16 -18.80 -9.12
N ARG A 806 0.75 -19.27 -9.99
CA ARG A 806 1.59 -20.45 -9.71
C ARG A 806 2.50 -20.22 -8.51
N GLU A 807 3.18 -19.09 -8.46
CA GLU A 807 4.17 -18.78 -7.41
C GLU A 807 3.54 -18.69 -6.01
N CYS A 808 2.38 -18.03 -5.89
CA CYS A 808 1.57 -18.04 -4.67
C CYS A 808 1.08 -19.45 -4.31
N ALA A 809 0.59 -20.22 -5.29
CA ALA A 809 0.05 -21.56 -5.04
C ALA A 809 1.16 -22.57 -4.62
N GLU A 810 2.33 -22.47 -5.22
CA GLU A 810 3.52 -23.27 -4.89
C GLU A 810 4.08 -22.92 -3.52
N THR A 811 4.16 -21.63 -3.18
CA THR A 811 4.71 -21.17 -1.91
C THR A 811 3.81 -21.52 -0.72
N TYR A 812 2.49 -21.56 -0.91
CA TYR A 812 1.52 -21.59 0.19
C TYR A 812 0.60 -22.82 0.28
N ASN A 813 0.73 -23.82 -0.61
CA ASN A 813 -0.09 -25.05 -0.56
C ASN A 813 0.07 -25.88 0.73
N GLY A 814 1.14 -25.70 1.51
CA GLY A 814 1.37 -26.41 2.76
C GLY A 814 0.48 -26.00 3.94
N PHE A 815 -0.23 -24.88 3.87
CA PHE A 815 -1.07 -24.38 4.96
C PHE A 815 -2.54 -24.82 4.82
N SER A 816 -3.16 -25.27 5.90
CA SER A 816 -4.57 -25.70 5.89
C SER A 816 -5.57 -24.57 6.15
N SER A 817 -5.11 -23.42 6.66
CA SER A 817 -5.89 -22.19 6.83
C SER A 817 -6.31 -21.57 5.48
N ILE A 818 -5.48 -21.70 4.45
CA ILE A 818 -5.75 -21.16 3.11
C ILE A 818 -6.81 -22.02 2.41
N LYS A 819 -7.88 -21.38 1.92
CA LYS A 819 -9.05 -22.01 1.27
C LYS A 819 -9.17 -21.66 -0.23
N GLY A 820 -8.14 -21.05 -0.81
CA GLY A 820 -8.08 -20.65 -2.21
C GLY A 820 -7.77 -19.16 -2.42
N PHE A 821 -8.25 -18.61 -3.54
CA PHE A 821 -7.87 -17.28 -4.05
C PHE A 821 -9.07 -16.36 -4.26
N VAL A 822 -8.84 -15.05 -4.15
CA VAL A 822 -9.71 -13.99 -4.67
C VAL A 822 -9.00 -13.27 -5.82
N ILE A 823 -9.59 -13.30 -7.01
CA ILE A 823 -9.11 -12.60 -8.20
C ILE A 823 -9.99 -11.38 -8.43
N TYR A 824 -9.40 -10.20 -8.62
CA TYR A 824 -10.15 -8.98 -8.90
C TYR A 824 -10.10 -8.66 -10.38
N ALA A 825 -11.27 -8.51 -11.02
CA ALA A 825 -11.41 -8.36 -12.45
C ALA A 825 -12.32 -7.18 -12.82
N GLY A 826 -11.94 -6.40 -13.85
CA GLY A 826 -12.69 -5.25 -14.34
C GLY A 826 -12.04 -3.90 -14.04
N GLY A 827 -12.24 -2.93 -14.93
CA GLY A 827 -11.79 -1.55 -14.74
C GLY A 827 -10.27 -1.41 -14.82
N GLU A 828 -9.60 -1.25 -13.67
CA GLU A 828 -8.13 -1.24 -13.64
C GLU A 828 -7.53 -2.65 -13.63
N LEU A 829 -8.29 -3.65 -13.18
CA LEU A 829 -7.76 -4.94 -12.76
C LEU A 829 -8.01 -6.05 -13.80
N PHE A 830 -6.97 -6.85 -14.04
CA PHE A 830 -6.93 -7.90 -15.03
C PHE A 830 -7.49 -9.23 -14.49
N PRO A 831 -8.24 -10.04 -15.28
CA PRO A 831 -8.53 -9.88 -16.71
C PRO A 831 -9.83 -9.09 -17.00
N SER A 832 -9.80 -8.21 -18.01
CA SER A 832 -10.97 -7.43 -18.47
C SER A 832 -10.72 -6.75 -19.82
N PHE A 833 -11.67 -6.80 -20.76
CA PHE A 833 -11.71 -5.95 -21.96
C PHE A 833 -12.39 -4.60 -21.66
N GLY A 834 -11.86 -3.84 -20.70
CA GLY A 834 -12.41 -2.54 -20.32
C GLY A 834 -11.53 -1.85 -19.28
N PRO A 835 -10.88 -0.72 -19.62
CA PRO A 835 -9.93 -0.03 -18.75
C PRO A 835 -10.61 0.85 -17.70
N PHE A 836 -9.81 1.60 -16.93
CA PHE A 836 -10.33 2.51 -15.90
C PHE A 836 -11.29 3.56 -16.47
N ARG A 837 -12.51 3.59 -15.93
CA ARG A 837 -13.55 4.56 -16.29
C ARG A 837 -13.28 5.90 -15.62
N SER A 838 -12.19 6.57 -16.04
CA SER A 838 -11.76 7.86 -15.54
C SER A 838 -12.71 8.99 -15.96
N ARG A 839 -13.09 9.85 -15.01
CA ARG A 839 -13.95 11.02 -15.27
C ARG A 839 -13.31 12.06 -16.20
N GLU A 840 -11.99 12.00 -16.42
CA GLU A 840 -11.25 12.88 -17.32
C GLU A 840 -11.33 12.41 -18.80
N PHE A 841 -11.82 11.20 -19.06
CA PHE A 841 -11.86 10.59 -20.39
C PHE A 841 -13.20 9.89 -20.65
N HIS A 842 -14.20 10.62 -21.15
CA HIS A 842 -15.55 10.08 -21.39
C HIS A 842 -15.57 8.83 -22.29
N GLU A 843 -14.63 8.69 -23.24
CA GLU A 843 -14.51 7.51 -24.11
C GLU A 843 -14.11 6.23 -23.36
N MET A 844 -13.48 6.33 -22.18
CA MET A 844 -13.15 5.18 -21.33
C MET A 844 -14.39 4.53 -20.69
N ARG A 845 -15.58 5.17 -20.73
CA ARG A 845 -16.78 4.64 -20.06
C ARG A 845 -17.45 3.44 -20.73
N ASP A 846 -17.34 3.22 -22.04
CA ASP A 846 -17.88 1.99 -22.65
C ASP A 846 -16.74 1.01 -22.96
N SER A 847 -16.83 -0.21 -22.42
CA SER A 847 -15.91 -1.30 -22.72
C SER A 847 -15.88 -1.64 -24.22
N LEU A 848 -16.99 -1.46 -24.96
CA LEU A 848 -17.03 -1.64 -26.41
C LEU A 848 -16.26 -0.58 -27.21
N ASN A 849 -15.80 0.52 -26.60
CA ASN A 849 -14.87 1.46 -27.25
C ASN A 849 -13.42 0.94 -27.29
N TRP A 850 -13.11 -0.21 -26.68
CA TRP A 850 -11.75 -0.73 -26.50
C TRP A 850 -11.53 -2.13 -27.10
N GLY A 851 -10.28 -2.43 -27.46
CA GLY A 851 -9.86 -3.72 -28.02
C GLY A 851 -9.67 -3.72 -29.54
N TYR A 852 -9.33 -2.57 -30.14
CA TYR A 852 -9.19 -2.43 -31.60
C TYR A 852 -7.72 -2.38 -32.08
N GLY A 853 -6.78 -2.71 -31.18
CA GLY A 853 -5.34 -2.77 -31.46
C GLY A 853 -4.99 -3.86 -32.48
N ASP A 854 -3.84 -3.71 -33.13
CA ASP A 854 -3.43 -4.65 -34.18
C ASP A 854 -3.22 -6.07 -33.64
N LEU A 855 -2.64 -6.22 -32.45
CA LEU A 855 -2.56 -7.47 -31.68
C LEU A 855 -3.94 -8.08 -31.39
N THR A 856 -4.87 -7.28 -30.82
CA THR A 856 -6.21 -7.75 -30.43
C THR A 856 -6.99 -8.29 -31.63
N ILE A 857 -6.94 -7.55 -32.74
CA ILE A 857 -7.62 -7.93 -33.99
C ILE A 857 -6.95 -9.14 -34.63
N GLN A 858 -5.61 -9.21 -34.69
CA GLN A 858 -4.92 -10.39 -35.21
C GLN A 858 -5.31 -11.67 -34.45
N LYS A 859 -5.48 -11.59 -33.13
CA LYS A 859 -5.94 -12.74 -32.32
C LYS A 859 -7.39 -13.11 -32.64
N PHE A 860 -8.30 -12.14 -32.74
CA PHE A 860 -9.69 -12.38 -33.16
C PHE A 860 -9.79 -12.98 -34.58
N GLU A 861 -9.07 -12.44 -35.56
CA GLU A 861 -9.02 -12.96 -36.94
C GLU A 861 -8.50 -14.41 -36.95
N SER A 862 -7.48 -14.71 -36.14
CA SER A 862 -6.89 -16.05 -36.03
C SER A 862 -7.77 -17.07 -35.31
N ASP A 863 -8.58 -16.64 -34.34
CA ASP A 863 -9.43 -17.54 -33.55
C ASP A 863 -10.77 -17.83 -34.22
N THR A 864 -11.31 -16.86 -34.98
CA THR A 864 -12.65 -16.93 -35.57
C THR A 864 -12.66 -17.17 -37.08
N GLY A 865 -11.54 -16.90 -37.77
CA GLY A 865 -11.48 -16.86 -39.24
C GLY A 865 -12.18 -15.65 -39.87
N ILE A 866 -12.72 -14.72 -39.08
CA ILE A 866 -13.42 -13.53 -39.57
C ILE A 866 -12.40 -12.42 -39.82
N VAL A 867 -12.13 -12.13 -41.10
CA VAL A 867 -11.28 -11.02 -41.52
C VAL A 867 -11.96 -9.67 -41.20
N VAL A 868 -11.24 -8.75 -40.54
CA VAL A 868 -11.76 -7.44 -40.15
C VAL A 868 -11.28 -6.38 -41.16
N PRO A 869 -12.17 -5.86 -42.04
CA PRO A 869 -11.77 -5.01 -43.17
C PRO A 869 -11.22 -3.66 -42.69
N SER A 870 -9.89 -3.56 -42.65
CA SER A 870 -9.16 -2.34 -42.33
C SER A 870 -7.76 -2.38 -42.94
N ASP A 871 -7.28 -1.24 -43.45
CA ASP A 871 -5.89 -1.10 -43.90
C ASP A 871 -4.99 -0.96 -42.67
N LYS A 872 -4.02 -1.88 -42.48
CA LYS A 872 -3.12 -1.87 -41.32
C LYS A 872 -2.22 -0.62 -41.27
N THR A 873 -2.02 0.07 -42.38
CA THR A 873 -1.26 1.34 -42.46
C THR A 873 -2.13 2.58 -42.25
N SER A 874 -3.47 2.45 -42.22
CA SER A 874 -4.37 3.60 -42.05
C SER A 874 -4.45 4.04 -40.58
N PRO A 875 -4.30 5.35 -40.29
CA PRO A 875 -4.65 5.92 -38.99
C PRO A 875 -6.12 5.74 -38.59
N GLN A 876 -7.01 5.52 -39.56
CA GLN A 876 -8.45 5.35 -39.35
C GLN A 876 -8.87 3.89 -39.07
N ARG A 877 -7.92 2.93 -39.12
CA ARG A 877 -8.21 1.49 -38.99
C ARG A 877 -8.99 1.13 -37.74
N PHE A 878 -8.69 1.76 -36.60
CA PHE A 878 -9.36 1.54 -35.31
C PHE A 878 -10.86 1.84 -35.37
N GLN A 879 -11.25 2.91 -36.06
CA GLN A 879 -12.65 3.31 -36.20
C GLN A 879 -13.38 2.40 -37.20
N GLN A 880 -12.71 1.98 -38.28
CA GLN A 880 -13.23 1.00 -39.24
C GLN A 880 -13.49 -0.38 -38.58
N ARG A 881 -12.56 -0.82 -37.72
CA ARG A 881 -12.70 -2.05 -36.90
C ARG A 881 -13.87 -1.95 -35.94
N PHE A 882 -13.99 -0.83 -35.22
CA PHE A 882 -15.13 -0.55 -34.34
C PHE A 882 -16.45 -0.62 -35.13
N GLU A 883 -16.57 0.06 -36.27
CA GLU A 883 -17.78 0.07 -37.09
C GLU A 883 -18.13 -1.33 -37.62
N PHE A 884 -17.15 -2.08 -38.14
CA PHE A 884 -17.39 -3.44 -38.62
C PHE A 884 -17.81 -4.39 -37.49
N LEU A 885 -17.06 -4.43 -36.39
CA LEU A 885 -17.31 -5.34 -35.29
C LEU A 885 -18.62 -5.01 -34.58
N THR A 886 -18.87 -3.74 -34.23
CA THR A 886 -20.08 -3.36 -33.47
C THR A 886 -21.37 -3.30 -34.30
N ALA A 887 -21.30 -3.21 -35.64
CA ALA A 887 -22.50 -3.16 -36.49
C ALA A 887 -22.76 -4.45 -37.32
N LYS A 888 -21.75 -5.31 -37.56
CA LYS A 888 -21.90 -6.52 -38.39
C LYS A 888 -21.52 -7.84 -37.71
N GLN A 889 -20.73 -7.79 -36.64
CA GLN A 889 -20.20 -8.98 -35.94
C GLN A 889 -20.32 -8.84 -34.42
N LYS A 890 -21.29 -8.08 -33.93
CA LYS A 890 -21.31 -7.58 -32.55
C LYS A 890 -21.34 -8.72 -31.53
N ASP A 891 -22.20 -9.71 -31.77
CA ASP A 891 -22.42 -10.81 -30.84
C ASP A 891 -21.19 -11.74 -30.86
N THR A 892 -20.68 -12.08 -32.06
CA THR A 892 -19.42 -12.82 -32.24
C THR A 892 -18.21 -12.14 -31.57
N TRP A 893 -18.14 -10.81 -31.63
CA TRP A 893 -17.09 -9.99 -31.00
C TRP A 893 -17.19 -10.02 -29.46
N ILE A 894 -18.41 -9.99 -28.92
CA ILE A 894 -18.66 -10.09 -27.48
C ILE A 894 -18.37 -11.51 -26.98
N ASP A 895 -18.84 -12.53 -27.68
CA ASP A 895 -18.62 -13.93 -27.32
C ASP A 895 -17.12 -14.28 -27.32
N TRP A 896 -16.35 -13.84 -28.33
CA TRP A 896 -14.89 -14.01 -28.33
C TRP A 896 -14.19 -13.29 -27.16
N ARG A 897 -14.66 -12.09 -26.76
CA ARG A 897 -14.13 -11.39 -25.57
C ARG A 897 -14.44 -12.15 -24.29
N VAL A 898 -15.67 -12.67 -24.18
CA VAL A 898 -16.12 -13.51 -23.06
C VAL A 898 -15.31 -14.80 -22.97
N ASP A 899 -15.06 -15.47 -24.09
CA ASP A 899 -14.32 -16.73 -24.10
C ASP A 899 -12.81 -16.53 -23.86
N THR A 900 -12.23 -15.45 -24.37
CA THR A 900 -10.82 -15.09 -24.10
C THR A 900 -10.57 -14.85 -22.60
N VAL A 901 -11.48 -14.16 -21.91
CA VAL A 901 -11.38 -13.92 -20.46
C VAL A 901 -11.78 -15.16 -19.66
N SER A 902 -12.78 -15.91 -20.10
CA SER A 902 -13.19 -17.17 -19.46
C SER A 902 -12.10 -18.24 -19.53
N ASP A 903 -11.31 -18.29 -20.61
CA ASP A 903 -10.12 -19.15 -20.73
C ASP A 903 -9.02 -18.77 -19.71
N ILE A 904 -8.80 -17.47 -19.46
CA ILE A 904 -7.87 -17.00 -18.41
C ILE A 904 -8.35 -17.42 -17.02
N ILE A 905 -9.65 -17.24 -16.73
CA ILE A 905 -10.27 -17.63 -15.45
C ILE A 905 -10.22 -19.17 -15.28
N SER A 906 -10.49 -19.93 -16.34
CA SER A 906 -10.43 -21.41 -16.35
C SER A 906 -9.02 -21.92 -16.09
N LYS A 907 -7.99 -21.31 -16.71
CA LYS A 907 -6.58 -21.63 -16.49
C LYS A 907 -6.12 -21.27 -15.08
N THR A 908 -6.58 -20.14 -14.56
CA THR A 908 -6.34 -19.71 -13.16
C THR A 908 -6.91 -20.74 -12.18
N HIS A 909 -8.18 -21.13 -12.35
CA HIS A 909 -8.82 -22.17 -11.53
C HIS A 909 -8.08 -23.51 -11.63
N SER A 910 -7.77 -23.97 -12.86
CA SER A 910 -7.04 -25.23 -13.08
C SER A 910 -5.70 -25.27 -12.36
N ILE A 911 -4.93 -24.17 -12.39
CA ILE A 911 -3.66 -24.05 -11.65
C ILE A 911 -3.92 -24.19 -10.14
N ILE A 912 -4.88 -23.43 -9.59
CA ILE A 912 -5.24 -23.47 -8.16
C ILE A 912 -5.62 -24.90 -7.72
N LYS A 913 -6.48 -25.59 -8.48
CA LYS A 913 -6.91 -26.97 -8.18
C LYS A 913 -5.76 -27.99 -8.32
N SER A 914 -4.78 -27.74 -9.19
CA SER A 914 -3.64 -28.65 -9.41
C SER A 914 -2.66 -28.69 -8.24
N TYR A 915 -2.53 -27.60 -7.47
CA TYR A 915 -1.79 -27.62 -6.19
C TYR A 915 -2.65 -28.15 -5.02
N ARG A 916 -3.94 -27.79 -4.95
CA ARG A 916 -4.85 -28.17 -3.85
C ARG A 916 -6.28 -28.42 -4.33
N PRO A 917 -6.74 -29.69 -4.40
CA PRO A 917 -8.10 -30.03 -4.83
C PRO A 917 -9.23 -29.50 -3.94
N ASP A 918 -8.95 -29.02 -2.73
CA ASP A 918 -9.93 -28.40 -1.81
C ASP A 918 -10.00 -26.86 -1.91
N TRP A 919 -9.11 -26.22 -2.68
CA TRP A 919 -9.11 -24.76 -2.85
C TRP A 919 -10.23 -24.26 -3.77
N SER A 920 -10.73 -23.06 -3.46
CA SER A 920 -11.74 -22.32 -4.24
C SER A 920 -11.13 -21.18 -5.07
N THR A 921 -11.85 -20.71 -6.08
CA THR A 921 -11.50 -19.51 -6.85
C THR A 921 -12.66 -18.55 -6.84
N ARG A 922 -12.45 -17.33 -6.34
CA ARG A 922 -13.53 -16.34 -6.20
C ARG A 922 -13.18 -15.11 -7.02
N VAL A 923 -14.05 -14.71 -7.94
CA VAL A 923 -13.80 -13.60 -8.87
C VAL A 923 -14.65 -12.40 -8.47
N VAL A 924 -14.01 -11.35 -7.96
CA VAL A 924 -14.66 -10.07 -7.61
C VAL A 924 -14.71 -9.19 -8.85
N PHE A 925 -15.90 -8.75 -9.23
CA PHE A 925 -16.05 -7.76 -10.31
C PHE A 925 -15.91 -6.33 -9.75
N PHE A 926 -14.95 -5.57 -10.26
CA PHE A 926 -14.81 -4.14 -9.92
C PHE A 926 -15.75 -3.22 -10.72
N ILE A 927 -16.50 -3.80 -11.67
CA ILE A 927 -17.68 -3.21 -12.31
C ILE A 927 -18.97 -3.83 -11.71
N PRO A 928 -20.05 -3.05 -11.54
CA PRO A 928 -20.26 -1.70 -12.04
C PRO A 928 -19.69 -0.62 -11.11
N ASN A 929 -19.27 0.49 -11.71
CA ASN A 929 -18.85 1.69 -10.99
C ASN A 929 -20.04 2.62 -10.66
N TRP A 930 -19.76 3.80 -10.10
CA TRP A 930 -20.76 4.79 -9.67
C TRP A 930 -21.58 5.42 -10.79
N ASP A 931 -21.00 5.54 -11.98
CA ASP A 931 -21.62 6.05 -13.22
C ASP A 931 -22.42 4.93 -13.92
N ASP A 932 -21.86 3.73 -13.98
CA ASP A 932 -22.47 2.54 -14.59
C ASP A 932 -23.81 2.18 -13.91
N ILE A 933 -23.88 2.32 -12.57
CA ILE A 933 -25.10 2.07 -11.81
C ILE A 933 -26.19 3.12 -12.11
N ASN A 934 -25.82 4.36 -12.49
CA ASN A 934 -26.81 5.30 -13.04
C ASN A 934 -27.28 4.84 -14.43
N ASP A 935 -26.37 4.42 -15.31
CA ASP A 935 -26.74 3.98 -16.66
C ASP A 935 -27.63 2.72 -16.64
N ILE A 936 -27.45 1.83 -15.63
CA ILE A 936 -28.36 0.72 -15.31
C ILE A 936 -29.69 1.24 -14.75
N GLY A 937 -29.67 2.16 -13.79
CA GLY A 937 -30.88 2.77 -13.21
C GLY A 937 -31.73 3.60 -14.18
N GLU A 938 -31.11 4.11 -15.24
CA GLU A 938 -31.75 4.79 -16.37
C GLU A 938 -32.18 3.83 -17.50
N GLY A 939 -31.85 2.54 -17.41
CA GLY A 939 -32.18 1.52 -18.42
C GLY A 939 -31.40 1.64 -19.74
N LYS A 940 -30.29 2.39 -19.76
CA LYS A 940 -29.41 2.55 -20.95
C LYS A 940 -28.61 1.28 -21.25
N ILE A 941 -28.27 0.51 -20.22
CA ILE A 941 -27.53 -0.76 -20.31
C ILE A 941 -28.02 -1.69 -19.19
N THR A 942 -28.08 -2.99 -19.44
CA THR A 942 -28.35 -3.99 -18.39
C THR A 942 -27.04 -4.43 -17.73
N PHE A 943 -27.08 -4.93 -16.50
CA PHE A 943 -25.85 -5.35 -15.82
C PHE A 943 -25.16 -6.53 -16.54
N ARG A 944 -25.94 -7.48 -17.04
CA ARG A 944 -25.46 -8.60 -17.87
C ARG A 944 -24.68 -8.12 -19.09
N ASN A 945 -25.22 -7.14 -19.83
CA ASN A 945 -24.56 -6.56 -20.99
C ASN A 945 -23.26 -5.82 -20.60
N LEU A 946 -23.27 -5.08 -19.49
CA LEU A 946 -22.07 -4.39 -19.00
C LEU A 946 -20.92 -5.36 -18.67
N LEU A 947 -21.24 -6.49 -18.02
CA LEU A 947 -20.27 -7.57 -17.76
C LEU A 947 -19.76 -8.18 -19.07
N MET A 948 -20.67 -8.59 -19.96
CA MET A 948 -20.32 -9.22 -21.24
C MET A 948 -19.44 -8.33 -22.12
N TYR A 949 -19.70 -7.01 -22.17
CA TYR A 949 -18.86 -6.07 -22.92
C TYR A 949 -17.42 -5.99 -22.37
N ALA A 950 -17.20 -6.26 -21.07
CA ALA A 950 -15.88 -6.40 -20.46
C ALA A 950 -15.26 -7.81 -20.62
N GLY A 951 -15.96 -8.75 -21.27
CA GLY A 951 -15.57 -10.16 -21.37
C GLY A 951 -15.91 -11.00 -20.13
N LEU A 952 -16.72 -10.47 -19.20
CA LEU A 952 -17.08 -11.16 -17.96
C LEU A 952 -18.48 -11.76 -18.10
N ASN A 953 -18.64 -13.06 -17.84
CA ASN A 953 -19.94 -13.72 -17.90
C ASN A 953 -20.05 -14.81 -16.80
N PRO A 954 -20.88 -14.59 -15.75
CA PRO A 954 -21.09 -15.58 -14.69
C PRO A 954 -21.59 -16.94 -15.18
N ASP A 955 -22.47 -16.95 -16.19
CA ASP A 955 -23.16 -18.14 -16.69
C ASP A 955 -22.17 -19.21 -17.19
N ARG A 956 -21.00 -18.81 -17.72
CA ARG A 956 -19.93 -19.68 -18.22
C ARG A 956 -19.37 -20.66 -17.17
N PHE A 957 -19.64 -20.43 -15.88
CA PHE A 957 -19.12 -21.24 -14.77
C PHE A 957 -20.22 -21.71 -13.80
N SER A 958 -21.49 -21.61 -14.18
CA SER A 958 -22.64 -21.93 -13.32
C SER A 958 -22.62 -23.35 -12.73
N ASP A 959 -22.08 -24.33 -13.47
CA ASP A 959 -21.89 -25.72 -13.04
C ASP A 959 -20.60 -25.97 -12.22
N THR A 960 -19.71 -24.99 -12.06
CA THR A 960 -18.40 -25.16 -11.41
C THR A 960 -18.48 -24.84 -9.91
N SER A 961 -18.75 -25.84 -9.06
CA SER A 961 -19.06 -25.60 -7.64
C SER A 961 -18.01 -24.77 -6.88
N ASP A 962 -16.73 -24.95 -7.20
CA ASP A 962 -15.62 -24.39 -6.43
C ASP A 962 -15.10 -23.06 -7.03
N LEU A 963 -15.81 -22.54 -8.05
CA LEU A 963 -15.57 -21.24 -8.65
C LEU A 963 -16.83 -20.38 -8.47
N SER A 964 -16.72 -19.21 -7.84
CA SER A 964 -17.86 -18.30 -7.68
C SER A 964 -17.52 -16.85 -8.00
N PHE A 965 -18.49 -16.14 -8.58
CA PHE A 965 -18.41 -14.71 -8.79
C PHE A 965 -18.95 -13.97 -7.56
N VAL A 966 -18.29 -12.88 -7.19
CA VAL A 966 -18.55 -12.12 -5.97
C VAL A 966 -19.04 -10.72 -6.35
N PRO A 967 -20.34 -10.42 -6.20
CA PRO A 967 -20.86 -9.09 -6.45
C PRO A 967 -20.46 -8.13 -5.33
N ILE A 968 -20.12 -6.89 -5.70
CA ILE A 968 -19.85 -5.81 -4.75
C ILE A 968 -21.17 -5.14 -4.36
N ILE A 969 -21.60 -5.39 -3.12
CA ILE A 969 -22.71 -4.68 -2.47
C ILE A 969 -22.17 -3.35 -1.94
N ARG A 970 -22.50 -2.26 -2.64
CA ARG A 970 -22.14 -0.90 -2.19
C ARG A 970 -23.17 -0.43 -1.16
N GLN A 971 -22.71 0.00 0.03
CA GLN A 971 -23.61 0.49 1.09
C GLN A 971 -24.50 1.64 0.59
N THR A 972 -25.81 1.48 0.73
CA THR A 972 -26.85 2.38 0.19
C THR A 972 -26.60 3.85 0.54
N GLY A 973 -26.28 4.13 1.80
CA GLY A 973 -26.07 5.48 2.31
C GLY A 973 -24.70 6.10 2.02
N SER A 974 -23.99 5.71 0.95
CA SER A 974 -22.73 6.34 0.48
C SER A 974 -22.91 7.77 -0.07
N ARG A 975 -23.55 8.63 0.72
CA ARG A 975 -24.04 9.99 0.42
C ARG A 975 -22.93 11.03 0.21
N TRP A 976 -21.67 10.64 0.38
CA TRP A 976 -20.47 11.42 0.04
C TRP A 976 -20.39 11.79 -1.46
N ILE A 977 -21.06 11.05 -2.35
CA ILE A 977 -21.24 11.44 -3.77
C ILE A 977 -21.78 12.87 -3.88
N LYS A 978 -22.68 13.25 -2.97
CA LYS A 978 -23.33 14.57 -2.91
C LYS A 978 -22.38 15.70 -2.47
N SER A 979 -21.22 15.39 -1.90
CA SER A 979 -20.21 16.39 -1.50
C SER A 979 -18.97 16.39 -2.39
N TYR A 980 -18.41 15.23 -2.76
CA TYR A 980 -17.14 15.22 -3.51
C TYR A 980 -17.28 15.75 -4.95
N PHE A 981 -18.47 15.63 -5.55
CA PHE A 981 -18.72 16.01 -6.94
C PHE A 981 -19.52 17.32 -7.12
N ASN A 982 -19.86 18.02 -6.03
CA ASN A 982 -20.54 19.32 -5.92
C ASN A 982 -21.89 19.55 -6.65
N ASP A 983 -22.28 18.73 -7.62
CA ASP A 983 -23.50 18.92 -8.45
C ASP A 983 -24.46 17.71 -8.46
N TYR A 984 -24.07 16.58 -7.85
CA TYR A 984 -24.74 15.31 -8.11
C TYR A 984 -25.87 15.02 -7.11
N ASN A 985 -27.08 14.92 -7.66
CA ASN A 985 -28.35 14.83 -6.93
C ASN A 985 -28.55 13.49 -6.18
N SER A 986 -29.69 13.39 -5.47
CA SER A 986 -30.18 12.17 -4.79
C SER A 986 -30.34 10.94 -5.69
N TYR A 987 -30.12 11.07 -7.01
CA TYR A 987 -30.34 10.04 -8.02
C TYR A 987 -29.53 8.75 -7.78
N HIS A 988 -28.21 8.87 -7.58
CA HIS A 988 -27.32 7.72 -7.34
C HIS A 988 -27.77 6.85 -6.15
N HIS A 989 -28.34 7.45 -5.11
CA HIS A 989 -28.77 6.70 -3.92
C HIS A 989 -29.89 5.70 -4.24
N ASN A 990 -30.86 6.13 -5.05
CA ASN A 990 -31.95 5.26 -5.50
C ASN A 990 -31.42 4.20 -6.48
N ALA A 991 -30.53 4.58 -7.41
CA ALA A 991 -29.92 3.65 -8.36
C ALA A 991 -29.14 2.52 -7.65
N MET A 992 -28.35 2.85 -6.61
CA MET A 992 -27.65 1.87 -5.76
C MET A 992 -28.60 0.91 -5.04
N ALA A 993 -29.69 1.45 -4.47
CA ALA A 993 -30.68 0.67 -3.76
C ALA A 993 -31.40 -0.31 -4.70
N SER A 994 -31.86 0.17 -5.87
CA SER A 994 -32.50 -0.66 -6.90
C SER A 994 -31.56 -1.70 -7.50
N TYR A 995 -30.28 -1.35 -7.74
CA TYR A 995 -29.27 -2.28 -8.26
C TYR A 995 -29.01 -3.45 -7.30
N ASN A 996 -28.81 -3.16 -6.01
CA ASN A 996 -28.57 -4.19 -4.98
C ASN A 996 -29.79 -5.11 -4.72
N SER A 997 -30.95 -4.83 -5.33
CA SER A 997 -32.20 -5.59 -5.14
C SER A 997 -32.98 -5.82 -6.44
N SER A 998 -32.31 -5.87 -7.60
CA SER A 998 -32.97 -6.15 -8.87
C SER A 998 -33.13 -7.64 -9.13
N ASP A 999 -34.08 -8.00 -10.00
CA ASP A 999 -34.26 -9.39 -10.45
C ASP A 999 -33.04 -9.85 -11.26
N GLU A 1000 -32.51 -9.02 -12.19
CA GLU A 1000 -31.28 -9.31 -12.96
C GLU A 1000 -30.08 -9.59 -12.04
N PHE A 1001 -29.93 -8.85 -10.93
CA PHE A 1001 -28.89 -9.12 -9.93
C PHE A 1001 -29.12 -10.48 -9.24
N SER A 1002 -30.35 -10.78 -8.88
CA SER A 1002 -30.73 -12.05 -8.22
C SER A 1002 -30.59 -13.26 -9.15
N GLU A 1003 -30.76 -13.09 -10.46
CA GLU A 1003 -30.52 -14.08 -11.50
C GLU A 1003 -29.03 -14.33 -11.78
N LEU A 1004 -28.20 -13.27 -11.79
CA LEU A 1004 -26.75 -13.37 -12.01
C LEU A 1004 -26.00 -13.95 -10.79
N PHE A 1005 -26.53 -13.76 -9.58
CA PHE A 1005 -25.89 -14.20 -8.33
C PHE A 1005 -26.86 -15.05 -7.46
N PRO A 1006 -27.31 -16.20 -7.97
CA PRO A 1006 -28.30 -17.03 -7.29
C PRO A 1006 -27.77 -17.64 -5.98
N SER A 1007 -28.68 -17.94 -5.06
CA SER A 1007 -28.36 -18.56 -3.77
C SER A 1007 -27.90 -20.01 -3.96
N SER A 1008 -26.59 -20.19 -4.09
CA SER A 1008 -25.91 -21.48 -4.28
C SER A 1008 -25.03 -21.84 -3.07
N LYS A 1009 -24.63 -23.12 -3.01
CA LYS A 1009 -23.74 -23.71 -1.99
C LYS A 1009 -22.58 -22.78 -1.57
N HIS A 1010 -21.87 -22.19 -2.53
CA HIS A 1010 -20.66 -21.38 -2.32
C HIS A 1010 -20.83 -19.90 -2.70
N SER A 1011 -22.08 -19.43 -2.64
CA SER A 1011 -22.45 -18.04 -2.90
C SER A 1011 -21.73 -17.06 -1.95
N SER A 1012 -21.29 -15.95 -2.52
CA SER A 1012 -20.43 -14.96 -1.85
C SER A 1012 -20.98 -13.55 -2.06
N ALA A 1013 -20.70 -12.62 -1.14
CA ALA A 1013 -20.96 -11.20 -1.35
C ALA A 1013 -19.83 -10.34 -0.78
N PHE A 1014 -19.56 -9.19 -1.40
CA PHE A 1014 -18.59 -8.22 -0.89
C PHE A 1014 -19.29 -6.95 -0.41
N ILE A 1015 -19.44 -6.79 0.91
CA ILE A 1015 -20.05 -5.62 1.55
C ILE A 1015 -19.00 -4.50 1.66
N HIS A 1016 -18.99 -3.63 0.66
CA HIS A 1016 -18.03 -2.53 0.55
C HIS A 1016 -18.43 -1.35 1.45
N CYS A 1017 -17.50 -0.86 2.26
CA CYS A 1017 -17.67 0.19 3.29
C CYS A 1017 -18.00 1.62 2.78
N GLY A 1018 -18.56 1.77 1.58
CA GLY A 1018 -18.57 3.05 0.87
C GLY A 1018 -17.15 3.51 0.50
N PHE A 1019 -17.01 4.78 0.11
CA PHE A 1019 -15.72 5.36 -0.28
C PHE A 1019 -14.95 5.89 0.95
N MET A 1020 -13.67 5.54 1.07
CA MET A 1020 -12.81 5.97 2.18
C MET A 1020 -12.32 7.41 1.98
N THR A 1021 -12.26 8.20 3.05
CA THR A 1021 -11.88 9.60 2.98
C THR A 1021 -10.37 9.74 2.99
N GLU A 1022 -9.80 9.96 1.81
CA GLU A 1022 -8.35 10.17 1.63
C GLU A 1022 -7.99 11.64 1.49
N CYS A 1023 -7.05 12.13 2.31
CA CYS A 1023 -6.39 13.41 2.07
C CYS A 1023 -5.06 13.55 2.80
N SER A 1024 -4.10 14.26 2.20
CA SER A 1024 -3.02 14.89 2.95
C SER A 1024 -3.60 16.04 3.79
N LEU A 1025 -3.26 16.08 5.07
CA LEU A 1025 -3.49 17.22 5.97
C LEU A 1025 -2.14 17.84 6.34
N GLU A 1026 -2.06 19.17 6.36
CA GLU A 1026 -0.80 19.90 6.53
C GLU A 1026 -0.96 21.10 7.47
N THR A 1027 0.06 21.39 8.25
CA THR A 1027 0.13 22.56 9.14
C THR A 1027 1.54 23.13 9.20
N GLN A 1028 1.63 24.46 9.05
CA GLN A 1028 2.85 25.22 9.27
C GLN A 1028 3.04 25.61 10.75
N GLN A 1029 2.00 25.51 11.59
CA GLN A 1029 2.13 25.67 13.04
C GLN A 1029 2.86 24.48 13.66
N GLY A 1030 3.64 24.74 14.73
CA GLY A 1030 4.41 23.75 15.47
C GLY A 1030 3.55 22.74 16.25
N TRP A 1031 3.06 21.72 15.54
CA TRP A 1031 2.23 20.64 16.08
C TRP A 1031 2.99 19.31 16.14
N MET A 1032 2.40 18.29 16.76
CA MET A 1032 3.03 16.94 16.86
C MET A 1032 3.20 16.25 15.50
N TRP A 1033 2.56 16.77 14.46
CA TRP A 1033 2.89 16.51 13.07
C TRP A 1033 2.71 17.79 12.23
N SER A 1034 3.52 17.99 11.20
CA SER A 1034 3.40 19.09 10.20
C SER A 1034 2.71 18.66 8.92
N SER A 1035 2.68 17.35 8.64
CA SER A 1035 1.89 16.74 7.57
C SER A 1035 1.44 15.35 8.00
N THR A 1036 0.32 14.86 7.49
CA THR A 1036 -0.11 13.47 7.69
C THR A 1036 -1.02 13.00 6.55
N PHE A 1037 -1.01 11.71 6.26
CA PHE A 1037 -2.02 11.08 5.42
C PHE A 1037 -3.21 10.68 6.30
N PHE A 1038 -4.34 11.35 6.08
CA PHE A 1038 -5.59 11.02 6.72
C PHE A 1038 -6.35 9.99 5.88
N LEU A 1039 -6.74 8.89 6.53
CA LEU A 1039 -7.72 7.93 6.04
C LEU A 1039 -8.85 7.83 7.07
N GLY A 1040 -10.09 7.83 6.61
CA GLY A 1040 -11.27 7.61 7.45
C GLY A 1040 -12.31 6.76 6.72
N TYR A 1041 -13.12 6.02 7.49
CA TYR A 1041 -14.12 5.08 6.97
C TYR A 1041 -15.54 5.44 7.42
N PRO A 1042 -16.21 6.48 6.86
CA PRO A 1042 -17.54 6.89 7.28
C PRO A 1042 -18.62 5.90 6.86
N VAL A 1043 -19.15 5.18 7.85
CA VAL A 1043 -20.29 4.26 7.73
C VAL A 1043 -21.50 4.82 8.49
N PRO A 1044 -22.73 4.28 8.35
CA PRO A 1044 -23.85 4.79 9.14
C PRO A 1044 -23.60 4.59 10.64
N ALA A 1045 -24.03 5.56 11.45
CA ALA A 1045 -23.97 5.48 12.91
C ALA A 1045 -24.96 4.44 13.48
N ASP A 1046 -24.61 3.85 14.64
CA ASP A 1046 -25.46 2.91 15.40
C ASP A 1046 -25.91 1.72 14.52
N ILE A 1047 -27.02 1.06 14.89
CA ILE A 1047 -27.58 -0.13 14.25
C ILE A 1047 -27.78 -0.02 12.73
N TYR A 1048 -27.88 1.19 12.17
CA TYR A 1048 -27.95 1.43 10.72
C TYR A 1048 -26.71 0.92 9.97
N PHE A 1049 -25.56 0.73 10.65
CA PHE A 1049 -24.40 0.00 10.12
C PHE A 1049 -24.79 -1.36 9.51
N LEU A 1050 -25.79 -2.04 10.08
CA LEU A 1050 -26.28 -3.35 9.63
C LEU A 1050 -27.29 -3.29 8.48
N GLU A 1051 -27.75 -2.12 8.03
CA GLU A 1051 -28.76 -1.97 6.95
C GLU A 1051 -28.36 -2.78 5.70
N SER A 1052 -27.11 -2.66 5.26
CA SER A 1052 -26.62 -3.34 4.05
C SER A 1052 -26.33 -4.82 4.28
N TYR A 1053 -26.05 -5.25 5.51
CA TYR A 1053 -25.88 -6.66 5.86
C TYR A 1053 -27.25 -7.37 5.82
N ALA A 1054 -28.25 -6.80 6.48
CA ALA A 1054 -29.62 -7.29 6.48
C ALA A 1054 -30.21 -7.35 5.06
N LYS A 1055 -30.01 -6.28 4.26
CA LYS A 1055 -30.47 -6.24 2.86
C LYS A 1055 -29.75 -7.26 1.97
N THR A 1056 -28.46 -7.52 2.18
CA THR A 1056 -27.73 -8.58 1.45
C THR A 1056 -28.39 -9.94 1.70
N MET A 1057 -28.58 -10.32 2.98
CA MET A 1057 -29.22 -11.59 3.38
C MET A 1057 -30.69 -11.72 2.96
N ALA A 1058 -31.36 -10.60 2.64
CA ALA A 1058 -32.75 -10.58 2.15
C ALA A 1058 -32.84 -10.71 0.62
N ALA A 1059 -31.87 -10.15 -0.11
CA ALA A 1059 -31.75 -10.29 -1.56
C ALA A 1059 -31.38 -11.74 -1.95
N PHE A 1060 -30.30 -12.28 -1.38
CA PHE A 1060 -29.83 -13.65 -1.57
C PHE A 1060 -29.16 -14.20 -0.29
N SER A 1061 -28.78 -15.48 -0.29
CA SER A 1061 -28.22 -16.18 0.87
C SER A 1061 -26.73 -16.52 0.69
N PRO A 1062 -25.80 -15.54 0.78
CA PRO A 1062 -24.37 -15.83 0.73
C PRO A 1062 -23.91 -16.66 1.94
N THR A 1063 -23.08 -17.68 1.69
CA THR A 1063 -22.38 -18.47 2.73
C THR A 1063 -20.97 -17.93 2.98
N THR A 1064 -20.54 -16.90 2.23
CA THR A 1064 -19.32 -16.14 2.49
C THR A 1064 -19.52 -14.64 2.33
N LEU A 1065 -19.05 -13.85 3.30
CA LEU A 1065 -19.11 -12.38 3.29
C LEU A 1065 -17.72 -11.76 3.40
N PHE A 1066 -17.31 -11.05 2.35
CA PHE A 1066 -16.11 -10.20 2.38
C PHE A 1066 -16.53 -8.83 2.95
N LEU A 1067 -15.77 -8.30 3.92
CA LEU A 1067 -16.09 -7.05 4.59
C LEU A 1067 -15.07 -5.95 4.26
N PHE A 1068 -15.57 -4.80 3.83
CA PHE A 1068 -14.81 -3.55 3.62
C PHE A 1068 -13.67 -3.65 2.58
N TRP A 1069 -13.40 -2.53 1.90
CA TRP A 1069 -12.14 -2.39 1.15
C TRP A 1069 -11.19 -1.60 2.04
N THR A 1070 -10.14 -2.24 2.56
CA THR A 1070 -9.14 -1.56 3.40
C THR A 1070 -7.79 -1.46 2.67
N ASP A 1071 -7.24 -0.25 2.60
CA ASP A 1071 -5.87 -0.02 2.11
C ASP A 1071 -4.93 0.10 3.31
N MET A 1072 -4.37 1.28 3.54
CA MET A 1072 -3.30 1.53 4.51
C MET A 1072 -3.69 1.31 5.98
N MET A 1073 -4.95 1.00 6.30
CA MET A 1073 -5.45 0.84 7.68
C MET A 1073 -6.60 -0.15 7.78
N HIS A 1074 -6.61 -0.97 8.83
CA HIS A 1074 -7.80 -1.74 9.17
C HIS A 1074 -8.89 -0.78 9.71
N LYS A 1075 -10.14 -1.01 9.31
CA LYS A 1075 -11.30 -0.25 9.79
C LYS A 1075 -11.70 -0.74 11.19
N VAL A 1076 -11.86 0.20 12.13
CA VAL A 1076 -12.34 -0.04 13.50
C VAL A 1076 -13.54 0.87 13.85
N GLY A 1077 -14.26 0.57 14.93
CA GLY A 1077 -15.29 1.42 15.53
C GLY A 1077 -16.75 1.00 15.33
N GLN A 1078 -17.01 -0.23 14.86
CA GLN A 1078 -18.35 -0.85 14.76
C GLN A 1078 -18.31 -2.33 15.16
N GLU A 1079 -17.46 -2.67 16.12
CA GLU A 1079 -17.22 -4.03 16.60
C GLU A 1079 -18.43 -4.59 17.34
N GLU A 1080 -19.17 -3.77 18.08
CA GLU A 1080 -20.38 -4.19 18.80
C GLU A 1080 -21.47 -4.62 17.81
N GLU A 1081 -21.78 -3.80 16.80
CA GLU A 1081 -22.79 -4.07 15.77
C GLU A 1081 -22.37 -5.26 14.89
N LEU A 1082 -21.10 -5.28 14.45
CA LEU A 1082 -20.57 -6.38 13.64
C LEU A 1082 -20.62 -7.71 14.41
N SER A 1083 -20.27 -7.73 15.70
CA SER A 1083 -20.32 -8.95 16.51
C SER A 1083 -21.74 -9.55 16.58
N ARG A 1084 -22.78 -8.69 16.70
CA ARG A 1084 -24.19 -9.12 16.77
C ARG A 1084 -24.63 -9.82 15.49
N PHE A 1085 -24.26 -9.29 14.32
CA PHE A 1085 -24.54 -9.94 13.03
C PHE A 1085 -23.71 -11.22 12.84
N THR A 1086 -22.39 -11.11 13.07
CA THR A 1086 -21.44 -12.20 12.87
C THR A 1086 -21.77 -13.43 13.71
N ARG A 1087 -22.22 -13.26 14.95
CA ARG A 1087 -22.64 -14.35 15.85
C ARG A 1087 -23.71 -15.25 15.22
N SER A 1088 -24.72 -14.66 14.57
CA SER A 1088 -25.77 -15.40 13.86
C SER A 1088 -25.26 -15.95 12.53
N PHE A 1089 -24.58 -15.12 11.72
CA PHE A 1089 -24.09 -15.52 10.40
C PHE A 1089 -23.13 -16.73 10.46
N ARG A 1090 -22.27 -16.79 11.48
CA ARG A 1090 -21.31 -17.89 11.73
C ARG A 1090 -21.95 -19.26 11.99
N THR A 1091 -23.25 -19.32 12.26
CA THR A 1091 -24.00 -20.58 12.44
C THR A 1091 -24.62 -21.12 11.16
N LEU A 1092 -24.57 -20.38 10.05
CA LEU A 1092 -25.10 -20.83 8.76
C LEU A 1092 -24.18 -21.89 8.13
N HIS A 1093 -24.78 -22.84 7.42
CA HIS A 1093 -24.06 -23.91 6.73
C HIS A 1093 -24.04 -23.72 5.21
N THR A 1094 -22.94 -24.08 4.57
CA THR A 1094 -22.77 -24.20 3.12
C THR A 1094 -23.90 -25.02 2.46
N GLY A 1095 -24.81 -24.38 1.74
CA GLY A 1095 -25.95 -25.07 1.11
C GLY A 1095 -26.98 -24.15 0.44
N ASN A 1096 -27.95 -24.77 -0.25
CA ASN A 1096 -28.92 -24.08 -1.10
C ASN A 1096 -30.16 -23.62 -0.31
N TYR A 1097 -30.03 -22.51 0.41
CA TYR A 1097 -31.16 -21.87 1.09
C TYR A 1097 -32.21 -21.36 0.09
N LYS A 1098 -33.48 -21.65 0.35
CA LYS A 1098 -34.63 -21.15 -0.41
C LYS A 1098 -35.44 -20.17 0.41
N LYS A 1099 -35.88 -19.07 -0.21
CA LYS A 1099 -36.81 -18.09 0.37
C LYS A 1099 -38.17 -18.76 0.60
N LEU A 1100 -38.58 -18.88 1.86
CA LEU A 1100 -39.88 -19.45 2.26
C LEU A 1100 -40.93 -18.36 2.54
N TYR A 1101 -40.48 -17.18 2.97
CA TYR A 1101 -41.36 -16.07 3.32
C TYR A 1101 -40.71 -14.72 2.99
N SER A 1102 -41.53 -13.76 2.60
CA SER A 1102 -41.15 -12.35 2.46
C SER A 1102 -42.35 -11.43 2.71
N SER A 1103 -42.20 -10.48 3.61
CA SER A 1103 -43.02 -9.26 3.69
C SER A 1103 -42.24 -8.07 3.09
N GLN A 1104 -42.65 -6.84 3.42
CA GLN A 1104 -41.92 -5.62 3.09
C GLN A 1104 -40.58 -5.48 3.85
N ASP A 1105 -40.43 -6.19 4.97
CA ASP A 1105 -39.44 -5.92 6.02
C ASP A 1105 -38.85 -7.19 6.67
N LEU A 1106 -39.51 -8.35 6.54
CA LEU A 1106 -39.07 -9.63 7.09
C LEU A 1106 -38.92 -10.66 5.97
N TYR A 1107 -37.78 -11.36 5.96
CA TYR A 1107 -37.51 -12.44 5.01
C TYR A 1107 -37.09 -13.70 5.77
N VAL A 1108 -37.59 -14.85 5.34
CA VAL A 1108 -37.18 -16.17 5.87
C VAL A 1108 -36.61 -17.01 4.74
N TYR A 1109 -35.43 -17.58 4.98
CA TYR A 1109 -34.77 -18.52 4.10
C TYR A 1109 -34.48 -19.82 4.86
N ALA A 1110 -34.64 -20.97 4.22
CA ALA A 1110 -34.35 -22.28 4.81
C ALA A 1110 -33.60 -23.20 3.85
N ASN A 1111 -32.64 -23.94 4.41
CA ASN A 1111 -32.01 -25.11 3.82
C ASN A 1111 -32.66 -26.34 4.48
N ILE A 1112 -33.51 -27.06 3.74
CA ILE A 1112 -34.35 -28.16 4.25
C ILE A 1112 -33.80 -29.51 3.80
N SER A 1113 -33.55 -30.40 4.76
CA SER A 1113 -33.26 -31.82 4.56
C SER A 1113 -34.45 -32.69 4.98
N LYS A 1114 -34.35 -34.02 4.80
CA LYS A 1114 -35.46 -34.96 5.09
C LYS A 1114 -36.02 -34.95 6.52
N LYS A 1115 -35.25 -34.49 7.52
CA LYS A 1115 -35.69 -34.42 8.94
C LYS A 1115 -35.28 -33.14 9.65
N ASN A 1116 -34.28 -32.42 9.15
CA ASN A 1116 -33.75 -31.20 9.75
C ASN A 1116 -33.86 -30.04 8.75
N ALA A 1117 -34.24 -28.86 9.21
CA ALA A 1117 -34.08 -27.62 8.46
C ALA A 1117 -33.21 -26.64 9.25
N VAL A 1118 -32.33 -25.92 8.56
CA VAL A 1118 -31.64 -24.73 9.08
C VAL A 1118 -32.28 -23.54 8.42
N LEU A 1119 -32.81 -22.60 9.19
CA LEU A 1119 -33.42 -21.38 8.67
C LEU A 1119 -32.82 -20.13 9.30
N TYR A 1120 -32.89 -19.03 8.57
CA TYR A 1120 -32.63 -17.70 9.10
C TYR A 1120 -33.79 -16.76 8.83
N VAL A 1121 -34.00 -15.85 9.76
CA VAL A 1121 -34.96 -14.75 9.68
C VAL A 1121 -34.16 -13.45 9.70
N VAL A 1122 -34.43 -12.56 8.76
CA VAL A 1122 -33.79 -11.24 8.68
C VAL A 1122 -34.83 -10.12 8.63
N ASN A 1123 -34.65 -9.11 9.48
CA ASN A 1123 -35.38 -7.86 9.47
C ASN A 1123 -34.57 -6.82 8.67
N THR A 1124 -35.13 -6.22 7.62
CA THR A 1124 -34.48 -5.20 6.79
C THR A 1124 -34.88 -3.77 7.14
N SER A 1125 -35.71 -3.58 8.18
CA SER A 1125 -36.20 -2.27 8.62
C SER A 1125 -35.42 -1.70 9.81
N ASP A 1126 -35.60 -0.39 10.01
CA ASP A 1126 -35.05 0.37 11.14
C ASP A 1126 -35.87 0.24 12.44
N SER A 1127 -36.86 -0.65 12.45
CA SER A 1127 -37.85 -0.80 13.51
C SER A 1127 -37.91 -2.28 13.98
N PRO A 1128 -38.30 -2.56 15.24
CA PRO A 1128 -38.50 -3.94 15.67
C PRO A 1128 -39.63 -4.62 14.88
N ALA A 1129 -39.50 -5.92 14.63
CA ALA A 1129 -40.45 -6.69 13.85
C ALA A 1129 -40.72 -8.07 14.49
N SER A 1130 -41.94 -8.59 14.36
CA SER A 1130 -42.34 -9.85 15.02
C SER A 1130 -42.96 -10.84 14.02
N LEU A 1131 -42.52 -12.10 14.14
CA LEU A 1131 -42.92 -13.20 13.25
C LEU A 1131 -43.36 -14.40 14.09
N THR A 1132 -44.48 -15.00 13.72
CA THR A 1132 -44.93 -16.28 14.29
C THR A 1132 -44.62 -17.40 13.29
N ILE A 1133 -43.94 -18.45 13.75
CA ILE A 1133 -43.72 -19.69 13.00
C ILE A 1133 -44.74 -20.73 13.49
N HIS A 1134 -45.42 -21.39 12.56
CA HIS A 1134 -46.32 -22.50 12.82
C HIS A 1134 -45.71 -23.78 12.24
N THR A 1135 -45.40 -24.75 13.10
CA THR A 1135 -44.84 -26.06 12.72
C THR A 1135 -44.99 -27.07 13.86
N ALA A 1136 -45.25 -28.34 13.53
CA ALA A 1136 -45.25 -29.44 14.50
C ALA A 1136 -43.83 -29.97 14.83
N ALA A 1137 -42.81 -29.47 14.14
CA ALA A 1137 -41.41 -29.83 14.35
C ALA A 1137 -40.75 -28.94 15.42
N ARG A 1138 -39.75 -29.46 16.14
CA ARG A 1138 -39.14 -28.74 17.27
C ARG A 1138 -38.15 -27.69 16.79
N ILE A 1139 -38.41 -26.42 17.11
CA ILE A 1139 -37.49 -25.30 16.88
C ILE A 1139 -36.47 -25.18 18.02
N HIS A 1140 -35.24 -24.80 17.67
CA HIS A 1140 -34.15 -24.41 18.56
C HIS A 1140 -33.44 -23.15 18.05
N ASN A 1141 -33.16 -22.18 18.93
CA ASN A 1141 -32.42 -20.96 18.63
C ASN A 1141 -30.91 -21.20 18.72
N ILE A 1142 -30.23 -21.16 17.56
CA ILE A 1142 -28.78 -21.31 17.52
C ILE A 1142 -28.04 -19.96 17.57
N SER A 1143 -28.70 -18.80 17.42
CA SER A 1143 -28.09 -17.46 17.62
C SER A 1143 -27.69 -17.13 19.07
N LEU A 1144 -27.97 -18.00 20.05
CA LEU A 1144 -27.80 -17.75 21.49
C LEU A 1144 -28.51 -16.45 21.97
N SER A 1145 -29.64 -16.12 21.34
CA SER A 1145 -30.63 -15.16 21.86
C SER A 1145 -31.67 -15.92 22.72
N PRO A 1146 -32.66 -15.26 23.36
CA PRO A 1146 -33.76 -15.98 24.01
C PRO A 1146 -34.41 -16.99 23.06
N GLU A 1147 -34.68 -18.20 23.56
CA GLU A 1147 -35.42 -19.23 22.81
C GLU A 1147 -36.83 -18.71 22.45
N PRO A 1148 -37.36 -19.02 21.26
CA PRO A 1148 -38.74 -18.71 20.87
C PRO A 1148 -39.73 -19.20 21.93
N SER A 1149 -40.58 -18.30 22.40
CA SER A 1149 -41.67 -18.70 23.28
C SER A 1149 -42.69 -19.50 22.47
N ALA A 1150 -42.84 -20.77 22.83
CA ALA A 1150 -44.00 -21.54 22.43
C ALA A 1150 -45.26 -20.88 23.01
N GLY A 1151 -46.32 -20.77 22.20
CA GLY A 1151 -47.59 -20.19 22.62
C GLY A 1151 -48.17 -20.96 23.81
N SER A 1152 -48.67 -20.25 24.84
CA SER A 1152 -49.17 -20.86 26.07
C SER A 1152 -50.40 -21.76 25.89
N ALA A 1153 -50.99 -21.79 24.69
CA ALA A 1153 -52.12 -22.64 24.30
C ALA A 1153 -51.82 -23.65 23.17
N ASP A 1154 -50.69 -23.53 22.46
CA ASP A 1154 -50.35 -24.42 21.33
C ASP A 1154 -48.82 -24.65 21.25
N LYS A 1155 -48.43 -25.93 21.26
CA LYS A 1155 -47.03 -26.37 21.17
C LYS A 1155 -46.42 -26.17 19.77
N ASN A 1156 -47.26 -25.99 18.76
CA ASN A 1156 -46.86 -25.89 17.34
C ASN A 1156 -46.68 -24.43 16.89
N VAL A 1157 -46.73 -23.46 17.80
CA VAL A 1157 -46.73 -22.03 17.51
C VAL A 1157 -45.61 -21.35 18.29
N TYR A 1158 -44.69 -20.72 17.57
CA TYR A 1158 -43.48 -20.10 18.13
C TYR A 1158 -43.42 -18.62 17.76
N HIS A 1159 -43.25 -17.73 18.75
CA HIS A 1159 -43.17 -16.29 18.51
C HIS A 1159 -41.72 -15.79 18.52
N LEU A 1160 -41.34 -15.09 17.45
CA LEU A 1160 -40.03 -14.46 17.25
C LEU A 1160 -40.14 -12.94 17.34
N HIS A 1161 -39.13 -12.31 17.95
CA HIS A 1161 -38.98 -10.85 18.01
C HIS A 1161 -37.58 -10.45 17.54
N LEU A 1162 -37.54 -9.67 16.46
CA LEU A 1162 -36.33 -9.17 15.82
C LEU A 1162 -36.13 -7.69 16.13
N THR A 1163 -34.93 -7.29 16.55
CA THR A 1163 -34.52 -5.89 16.60
C THR A 1163 -34.35 -5.32 15.18
N PRO A 1164 -34.22 -3.99 14.99
CA PRO A 1164 -33.83 -3.40 13.71
C PRO A 1164 -32.60 -4.09 13.11
N PHE A 1165 -32.62 -4.31 11.80
CA PHE A 1165 -31.54 -4.91 11.00
C PHE A 1165 -30.99 -6.28 11.51
N ALA A 1166 -31.77 -7.01 12.31
CA ALA A 1166 -31.33 -8.27 12.93
C ALA A 1166 -31.31 -9.45 11.95
N LEU A 1167 -30.30 -10.32 12.12
CA LEU A 1167 -30.25 -11.68 11.59
C LEU A 1167 -30.36 -12.67 12.77
N GLN A 1168 -31.30 -13.61 12.72
CA GLN A 1168 -31.46 -14.69 13.71
C GLN A 1168 -31.53 -16.04 13.00
N THR A 1169 -30.94 -17.08 13.61
CA THR A 1169 -30.79 -18.41 13.02
C THR A 1169 -31.36 -19.50 13.93
N TYR A 1170 -32.00 -20.49 13.31
CA TYR A 1170 -32.73 -21.55 13.98
C TYR A 1170 -32.52 -22.90 13.29
N THR A 1171 -32.48 -23.97 14.10
CA THR A 1171 -32.69 -25.34 13.60
C THR A 1171 -34.12 -25.79 13.89
N ILE A 1172 -34.70 -26.55 12.97
CA ILE A 1172 -35.97 -27.24 13.13
C ILE A 1172 -35.74 -28.73 12.92
N THR A 1173 -36.20 -29.55 13.86
CA THR A 1173 -36.02 -31.01 13.83
C THR A 1173 -37.37 -31.75 13.88
N SER A 1174 -37.53 -32.73 13.00
CA SER A 1174 -38.75 -33.52 12.80
C SER A 1174 -38.44 -35.01 12.89
N GLU A 1175 -39.32 -35.78 13.56
CA GLU A 1175 -39.07 -37.19 13.84
C GLU A 1175 -39.24 -38.10 12.62
N ASN A 1176 -40.13 -37.76 11.68
CA ASN A 1176 -40.56 -38.66 10.60
C ASN A 1176 -40.27 -38.10 9.20
N ASP A 1177 -40.89 -36.97 8.85
CA ASP A 1177 -40.82 -36.36 7.50
C ASP A 1177 -40.19 -34.95 7.53
N ALA A 1178 -40.01 -34.34 6.36
CA ALA A 1178 -39.51 -32.98 6.25
C ALA A 1178 -40.47 -32.00 6.99
N PRO A 1179 -39.95 -31.02 7.75
CA PRO A 1179 -40.79 -30.15 8.56
C PRO A 1179 -41.69 -29.27 7.68
N ASP A 1180 -43.01 -29.37 7.89
CA ASP A 1180 -43.98 -28.39 7.38
C ASP A 1180 -43.92 -27.13 8.24
N ILE A 1181 -43.79 -25.96 7.60
CA ILE A 1181 -43.49 -24.68 8.26
C ILE A 1181 -44.26 -23.57 7.55
N THR A 1182 -45.13 -22.87 8.28
CA THR A 1182 -45.84 -21.68 7.78
C THR A 1182 -45.62 -20.47 8.68
N PHE A 1183 -45.85 -19.26 8.14
CA PHE A 1183 -45.36 -18.01 8.73
C PHE A 1183 -46.45 -16.93 8.77
N THR A 1184 -46.64 -16.31 9.94
CA THR A 1184 -47.58 -15.21 10.16
C THR A 1184 -46.84 -13.99 10.71
N ARG A 1185 -46.82 -12.87 9.98
CA ARG A 1185 -46.29 -11.60 10.51
C ARG A 1185 -47.28 -11.01 11.50
N ASN A 1186 -46.81 -10.75 12.72
CA ASN A 1186 -47.62 -10.08 13.75
C ASN A 1186 -47.67 -8.58 13.43
N LYS A 1187 -48.73 -7.89 13.88
CA LYS A 1187 -48.87 -6.43 13.75
C LYS A 1187 -48.26 -5.69 14.93
#